data_AF-A0A511X420-F1
#
_entry.id   AF-A0A511X420-F1
#
_cell.length_a   1.000
_cell.length_b   1.000
_cell.length_c   1.000
_cell.angle_alpha   90.00
_cell.angle_beta   90.00
_cell.angle_gamma   90.00
#
_symmetry.space_group_name_H-M   'P 1'
#
loop_
_entity.id
_entity.type
_entity.pdbx_description
1 polymer ?
#
loop_
_entity_poly.entity_id
_entity_poly.type
_entity_poly.pdbx_seq_one_letter_code
_entity_poly.pdbx_strand_id
1 'polypeptide(L)'
;MQKKTALYKMIWREITSSKARFFSILFLILLGVGFFSGLQATGPNMLKTANDYFDRQNLYDLHIQSNYGLDEEEYTLLKEEEAIQVVEGHYSSDVLFGEDRLVIKLIGYDDTNQLNQFRVDAGRLPEKVNEIALDYNDIMTSQYAIGDVVTIYSGKQDANLSDTVLESTYTVVGFVTSPRYITNDSRGQTTLGRGQLDAFGVVQADVFTLDVYTDIFVTFKASENLSMYSDTYIEQMNDYKDAYEPALEKVGGSRLDQITLDAREEIDDGQTEIEEAKQELVDAEKELAEAKEELETGEAEIRSAEAELEDAFLELDREEQNYRDGVETFEEEMKKAEERLANENKTLEESEQQVKDGLREIEAGLNQLNEPYADLVTQETALLDQRDDIRQLNQQLSELFQTPIDLLTDEMRQAWIDETSEVTFNDTSLSTLLQGYFNGTVTQEKVSTFIASADAGLTAGISELRTNINEVNAKRNELEAEQQALKGSLDDINAGKAALEDARKQLNNQRTETEQELADGRRQLDRGWSEYDQGVRELEEAKEALAEGQADYEEGVKTFNKEKQDAEREIKEAEQELTEALAELDTLAAPTYYLSVRHDNGQLVEFENNAERMSDLATIFPVVFFLIAALVTLTTVTRMIEEQRVEMGTLKALGYTDRDIQKKYYWYALSATLVGAILGLVLGYTLLPKVIFNAYQILYNLPPLALDFYWSFTLISLAVALFSSIVTAWYVLRKDLKTTPAILMRPKAPKNGKRILIERITPVWRRMNFMQKVTARNLFRYKQRMLMTVIGISGCAALIITGFGLKSAVEGIVDLQFGRVMNYEAVVALDSEATETEKQAYRAIIDKMDTIEASLMVYQETLDANKAGVAPQDVTLFVPETPGVLDQFVQLKSRTTDEAFNLEENGAIITEKLATLFEVEKGDDFTLSTADDEVLTVTVGGIIENYAGHYLYLSPDVYEAALNKTPEYNAELLKYPYSEAFEAKLSEELSVSDYVITTSYNESMLNLFKDSMESLNIVVVVLIVAAAGLAFIVLYNLTNINVSERIRELSTIKVLGFYDKEVTMYIYRENIILTIMGIVVGGLFGRLLHIFILDTASMDNMMFNPSLSWTSYVYAAILTMIFSTMVMVMMHQKLKHVDMIEALKSNE
;
A
#
# COMPACT_ATOMS: atom_id res chain seq x y z
N MET A 1 72.05 -31.06 64.92
CA MET A 1 71.53 -29.80 64.34
C MET A 1 72.37 -29.26 63.19
N GLN A 2 73.70 -29.14 63.30
CA GLN A 2 74.57 -28.55 62.26
C GLN A 2 74.45 -29.17 60.85
N LYS A 3 74.30 -30.50 60.73
CA LYS A 3 74.09 -31.18 59.42
C LYS A 3 72.83 -30.71 58.67
N LYS A 4 71.74 -30.39 59.40
CA LYS A 4 70.49 -29.91 58.78
C LYS A 4 70.63 -28.46 58.30
N THR A 5 71.28 -27.60 59.09
CA THR A 5 71.52 -26.18 58.74
C THR A 5 72.43 -26.05 57.52
N ALA A 6 73.45 -26.90 57.38
CA ALA A 6 74.31 -26.93 56.19
C ALA A 6 73.54 -27.35 54.93
N LEU A 7 72.66 -28.35 55.03
CA LEU A 7 71.82 -28.82 53.93
C LEU A 7 70.90 -27.72 53.39
N TYR A 8 70.22 -26.97 54.28
CA TYR A 8 69.36 -25.86 53.85
C TYR A 8 70.12 -24.72 53.17
N LYS A 9 71.33 -24.37 53.66
CA LYS A 9 72.19 -23.40 52.99
C LYS A 9 72.65 -23.88 51.61
N MET A 10 72.93 -25.18 51.46
CA MET A 10 73.27 -25.76 50.16
C MET A 10 72.10 -25.72 49.17
N ILE A 11 70.86 -25.93 49.63
CA ILE A 11 69.66 -25.81 48.78
C ILE A 11 69.52 -24.39 48.21
N TRP A 12 69.60 -23.36 49.06
CA TRP A 12 69.51 -21.97 48.61
C TRP A 12 70.69 -21.54 47.72
N ARG A 13 71.89 -22.01 48.05
CA ARG A 13 73.07 -21.77 47.22
C ARG A 13 72.93 -22.44 45.84
N GLU A 14 72.27 -23.59 45.77
CA GLU A 14 72.03 -24.29 44.51
C GLU A 14 71.23 -23.44 43.52
N ILE A 15 70.08 -22.93 43.98
CA ILE A 15 69.18 -22.06 43.19
C ILE A 15 69.95 -20.85 42.65
N THR A 16 70.82 -20.25 43.47
CA THR A 16 71.60 -19.06 43.10
C THR A 16 72.82 -19.36 42.23
N SER A 17 73.38 -20.57 42.28
CA SER A 17 74.53 -20.98 41.47
C SER A 17 74.14 -21.50 40.07
N SER A 18 72.92 -22.02 39.91
CA SER A 18 72.43 -22.65 38.67
C SER A 18 71.27 -21.87 38.02
N LYS A 19 71.31 -20.53 38.08
CA LYS A 19 70.21 -19.64 37.67
C LYS A 19 69.65 -19.96 36.28
N ALA A 20 70.51 -20.21 35.30
CA ALA A 20 70.08 -20.48 33.92
C ALA A 20 69.19 -21.73 33.79
N ARG A 21 69.45 -22.78 34.57
CA ARG A 21 68.62 -24.00 34.58
C ARG A 21 67.35 -23.82 35.38
N PHE A 22 67.46 -23.13 36.51
CA PHE A 22 66.31 -22.81 37.35
C PHE A 22 65.28 -22.01 36.56
N PHE A 23 65.69 -20.90 35.93
CA PHE A 23 64.82 -20.09 35.08
C PHE A 23 64.34 -20.83 33.85
N SER A 24 65.15 -21.72 33.25
CA SER A 24 64.69 -22.52 32.13
C SER A 24 63.55 -23.47 32.52
N ILE A 25 63.66 -24.19 33.65
CA ILE A 25 62.55 -25.04 34.14
C ILE A 25 61.34 -24.18 34.50
N LEU A 26 61.56 -23.07 35.20
CA LEU A 26 60.51 -22.13 35.59
C LEU A 26 59.73 -21.62 34.37
N PHE A 27 60.40 -21.13 33.32
CA PHE A 27 59.73 -20.59 32.13
C PHE A 27 59.04 -21.68 31.30
N LEU A 28 59.57 -22.91 31.26
CA LEU A 28 58.90 -24.04 30.62
C LEU A 28 57.59 -24.39 31.34
N ILE A 29 57.61 -24.45 32.66
CA ILE A 29 56.41 -24.70 33.46
C ILE A 29 55.45 -23.51 33.38
N LEU A 30 55.95 -22.28 33.42
CA LEU A 30 55.14 -21.07 33.26
C LEU A 30 54.37 -21.08 31.95
N LEU A 31 55.04 -21.34 30.81
CA LEU A 31 54.36 -21.41 29.52
C LEU A 31 53.41 -22.62 29.46
N GLY A 32 53.83 -23.81 29.88
CA GLY A 32 52.96 -24.99 29.84
C GLY A 32 51.70 -24.84 30.69
N VAL A 33 51.84 -24.38 31.93
CA VAL A 33 50.71 -24.15 32.85
C VAL A 33 49.87 -22.97 32.40
N GLY A 34 50.50 -21.84 32.04
CA GLY A 34 49.77 -20.64 31.66
C GLY A 34 48.99 -20.78 30.36
N PHE A 35 49.56 -21.44 29.34
CA PHE A 35 48.83 -21.75 28.12
C PHE A 35 47.71 -22.77 28.36
N PHE A 36 47.94 -23.81 29.16
CA PHE A 36 46.87 -24.74 29.52
C PHE A 36 45.72 -24.04 30.23
N SER A 37 45.99 -23.39 31.36
CA SER A 37 44.94 -22.84 32.20
C SER A 37 44.27 -21.64 31.55
N GLY A 38 45.03 -20.80 30.84
CA GLY A 38 44.49 -19.61 30.18
C GLY A 38 43.62 -19.95 28.97
N LEU A 39 44.08 -20.85 28.10
CA LEU A 39 43.31 -21.24 26.91
C LEU A 39 42.03 -22.00 27.34
N GLN A 40 42.15 -22.94 28.29
CA GLN A 40 40.99 -23.69 28.83
C GLN A 40 39.97 -22.80 29.55
N ALA A 41 40.42 -21.72 30.18
CA ALA A 41 39.53 -20.77 30.84
C ALA A 41 38.82 -19.83 29.85
N THR A 42 39.26 -19.74 28.60
CA THR A 42 38.78 -18.70 27.69
C THR A 42 37.33 -18.96 27.27
N GLY A 43 36.99 -20.14 26.75
CA GLY A 43 35.61 -20.49 26.38
C GLY A 43 34.61 -20.31 27.53
N PRO A 44 34.85 -20.93 28.71
CA PRO A 44 33.98 -20.74 29.87
C PRO A 44 33.85 -19.28 30.35
N ASN A 45 34.91 -18.46 30.28
CA ASN A 45 34.82 -17.03 30.60
C ASN A 45 33.98 -16.26 29.57
N MET A 46 34.05 -16.64 28.29
CA MET A 46 33.24 -16.05 27.22
C MET A 46 31.75 -16.32 27.46
N LEU A 47 31.38 -17.59 27.60
CA LEU A 47 29.99 -18.00 27.87
C LEU A 47 29.45 -17.36 29.15
N LYS A 48 30.24 -17.34 30.22
CA LYS A 48 29.86 -16.67 31.47
C LYS A 48 29.65 -15.17 31.28
N THR A 49 30.48 -14.50 30.47
CA THR A 49 30.33 -13.06 30.21
C THR A 49 29.04 -12.75 29.48
N ALA A 50 28.68 -13.59 28.51
CA ALA A 50 27.41 -13.49 27.80
C ALA A 50 26.23 -13.79 28.74
N ASN A 51 26.26 -14.88 29.53
CA ASN A 51 25.19 -15.18 30.48
C ASN A 51 25.01 -14.09 31.54
N ASP A 52 26.11 -13.61 32.16
CA ASP A 52 26.08 -12.49 33.10
C ASP A 52 25.49 -11.22 32.46
N TYR A 53 25.62 -11.04 31.14
CA TYR A 53 25.04 -9.92 30.41
C TYR A 53 23.53 -10.12 30.18
N PHE A 54 23.12 -11.31 29.73
CA PHE A 54 21.71 -11.66 29.53
C PHE A 54 20.91 -11.61 30.83
N ASP A 55 21.46 -12.14 31.93
CA ASP A 55 20.86 -12.09 33.26
C ASP A 55 20.70 -10.65 33.76
N ARG A 56 21.66 -9.76 33.44
CA ARG A 56 21.59 -8.35 33.86
C ARG A 56 20.59 -7.54 33.06
N GLN A 57 20.37 -7.88 31.79
CA GLN A 57 19.41 -7.21 30.94
C GLN A 57 18.05 -7.91 30.88
N ASN A 58 17.85 -8.99 31.66
CA ASN A 58 16.65 -9.82 31.65
C ASN A 58 16.22 -10.19 30.22
N LEU A 59 17.13 -10.75 29.42
CA LEU A 59 16.79 -11.24 28.09
C LEU A 59 15.66 -12.28 28.18
N TYR A 60 14.73 -12.29 27.24
CA TYR A 60 13.63 -13.27 27.21
C TYR A 60 14.12 -14.73 27.14
N ASP A 61 13.33 -15.68 27.64
CA ASP A 61 13.56 -17.11 27.47
C ASP A 61 12.83 -17.65 26.23
N LEU A 62 11.62 -17.16 25.98
CA LEU A 62 10.75 -17.52 24.85
C LEU A 62 10.22 -16.23 24.18
N HIS A 63 10.27 -16.20 22.85
CA HIS A 63 9.74 -15.14 21.99
C HIS A 63 8.68 -15.74 21.07
N ILE A 64 7.52 -15.11 21.06
CA ILE A 64 6.32 -15.58 20.38
C ILE A 64 5.92 -14.51 19.36
N GLN A 65 5.67 -14.94 18.13
CA GLN A 65 5.14 -14.12 17.04
C GLN A 65 3.98 -14.85 16.36
N SER A 66 3.12 -14.11 15.65
CA SER A 66 2.00 -14.65 14.90
C SER A 66 1.83 -13.85 13.61
N ASN A 67 1.46 -14.52 12.52
CA ASN A 67 1.18 -13.85 11.24
C ASN A 67 -0.03 -12.91 11.30
N TYR A 68 -0.95 -13.10 12.25
CA TYR A 68 -2.11 -12.21 12.49
C TYR A 68 -1.96 -11.30 13.72
N GLY A 69 -0.76 -11.25 14.31
CA GLY A 69 -0.50 -10.59 15.59
C GLY A 69 -1.01 -11.40 16.79
N LEU A 70 -0.76 -10.87 17.98
CA LEU A 70 -1.06 -11.48 19.28
C LEU A 70 -2.00 -10.58 20.07
N ASP A 71 -3.19 -11.10 20.38
CA ASP A 71 -4.23 -10.40 21.10
C ASP A 71 -4.05 -10.45 22.64
N GLU A 72 -4.98 -9.80 23.34
CA GLU A 72 -5.01 -9.79 24.80
C GLU A 72 -5.41 -11.14 25.41
N GLU A 73 -6.11 -12.03 24.68
CA GLU A 73 -6.45 -13.37 25.16
C GLU A 73 -5.20 -14.26 25.23
N GLU A 74 -4.36 -14.25 24.20
CA GLU A 74 -3.07 -14.97 24.20
C GLU A 74 -2.11 -14.42 25.25
N TYR A 75 -2.03 -13.08 25.38
CA TYR A 75 -1.27 -12.46 26.45
C TYR A 75 -1.78 -12.87 27.84
N THR A 76 -3.10 -12.89 28.05
CA THR A 76 -3.71 -13.28 29.33
C THR A 76 -3.49 -14.76 29.64
N LEU A 77 -3.61 -15.65 28.64
CA LEU A 77 -3.31 -17.08 28.77
C LEU A 77 -1.92 -17.28 29.38
N LEU A 78 -0.89 -16.65 28.78
CA LEU A 78 0.49 -16.75 29.25
C LEU A 78 0.71 -16.09 30.62
N LYS A 79 -0.01 -15.00 30.90
CA LYS A 79 0.09 -14.28 32.18
C LYS A 79 -0.46 -15.05 33.37
N GLU A 80 -1.46 -15.90 33.15
CA GLU A 80 -2.08 -16.70 34.21
C GLU A 80 -1.32 -18.00 34.51
N GLU A 81 -0.36 -18.38 33.66
CA GLU A 81 0.44 -19.61 33.81
C GLU A 81 1.40 -19.57 35.01
N GLU A 82 1.36 -20.62 35.83
CA GLU A 82 2.14 -20.67 37.08
C GLU A 82 3.65 -20.80 36.82
N ALA A 83 4.06 -21.41 35.71
CA ALA A 83 5.47 -21.57 35.34
C ALA A 83 6.13 -20.25 34.89
N ILE A 84 5.34 -19.31 34.37
CA ILE A 84 5.82 -18.04 33.84
C ILE A 84 6.13 -17.07 34.99
N GLN A 85 7.24 -16.35 34.86
CA GLN A 85 7.69 -15.32 35.80
C GLN A 85 7.28 -13.93 35.35
N VAL A 86 7.59 -13.58 34.09
CA VAL A 86 7.24 -12.30 33.47
C VAL A 86 6.79 -12.57 32.03
N VAL A 87 5.72 -11.89 31.61
CA VAL A 87 5.24 -11.85 30.23
C VAL A 87 5.00 -10.41 29.82
N GLU A 88 5.53 -10.02 28.66
CA GLU A 88 5.43 -8.65 28.13
C GLU A 88 5.12 -8.66 26.64
N GLY A 89 3.97 -8.09 26.29
CA GLY A 89 3.62 -7.75 24.91
C GLY A 89 4.41 -6.52 24.45
N HIS A 90 4.90 -6.56 23.22
CA HIS A 90 5.68 -5.51 22.60
C HIS A 90 5.16 -5.27 21.18
N TYR A 91 5.40 -4.05 20.70
CA TYR A 91 5.17 -3.67 19.32
C TYR A 91 6.51 -3.47 18.60
N SER A 92 6.59 -3.96 17.38
CA SER A 92 7.70 -3.72 16.49
C SER A 92 7.23 -3.69 15.04
N SER A 93 7.94 -2.93 14.22
CA SER A 93 7.67 -2.88 12.78
C SER A 93 8.96 -2.60 12.04
N ASP A 94 9.14 -3.24 10.89
CA ASP A 94 10.29 -3.00 10.03
C ASP A 94 9.96 -1.82 9.11
N VAL A 95 10.85 -0.83 9.04
CA VAL A 95 10.63 0.42 8.29
C VAL A 95 11.88 0.84 7.54
N LEU A 96 11.70 1.62 6.47
CA LEU A 96 12.81 2.32 5.81
C LEU A 96 13.12 3.61 6.58
N PHE A 97 14.39 3.92 6.79
CA PHE A 97 14.85 4.98 7.68
C PHE A 97 15.89 5.89 7.02
N GLY A 98 15.70 7.19 7.17
CA GLY A 98 16.63 8.22 6.69
C GLY A 98 16.66 8.40 5.17
N GLU A 99 17.54 9.28 4.70
CA GLU A 99 17.70 9.57 3.26
C GLU A 99 18.26 8.37 2.49
N ASP A 100 19.11 7.57 3.14
CA ASP A 100 19.75 6.38 2.56
C ASP A 100 18.83 5.15 2.52
N ARG A 101 17.57 5.27 2.99
CA ARG A 101 16.57 4.19 3.02
C ARG A 101 17.08 2.90 3.68
N LEU A 102 17.79 3.05 4.81
CA LEU A 102 18.25 1.92 5.62
C LEU A 102 17.04 1.14 6.15
N VAL A 103 17.14 -0.18 6.23
CA VAL A 103 16.06 -1.00 6.78
C VAL A 103 16.31 -1.17 8.28
N ILE A 104 15.42 -0.64 9.12
CA ILE A 104 15.53 -0.76 10.57
C ILE A 104 14.31 -1.41 11.18
N LYS A 105 14.52 -2.14 12.28
CA LYS A 105 13.40 -2.58 13.14
C LYS A 105 13.08 -1.49 14.15
N LEU A 106 11.90 -0.91 14.05
CA LEU A 106 11.35 -0.01 15.06
C LEU A 106 10.82 -0.85 16.23
N ILE A 107 11.19 -0.52 17.46
CA ILE A 107 10.84 -1.27 18.67
C ILE A 107 10.15 -0.33 19.65
N GLY A 108 8.95 -0.71 20.09
CA GLY A 108 8.20 -0.03 21.14
C GLY A 108 8.80 -0.29 22.52
N TYR A 109 8.99 0.79 23.27
CA TYR A 109 9.52 0.79 24.62
C TYR A 109 8.53 1.43 25.59
N ASP A 110 8.34 0.79 26.73
CA ASP A 110 7.60 1.31 27.88
C ASP A 110 8.50 1.27 29.13
N ASP A 111 8.41 2.31 29.97
CA ASP A 111 9.14 2.42 31.24
C ASP A 111 8.83 1.27 32.23
N THR A 112 7.72 0.57 32.03
CA THR A 112 7.29 -0.58 32.83
C THR A 112 7.88 -1.91 32.37
N ASN A 113 8.47 -1.98 31.18
CA ASN A 113 9.08 -3.19 30.64
C ASN A 113 10.26 -3.61 31.53
N GLN A 114 10.31 -4.87 31.90
CA GLN A 114 11.32 -5.51 32.75
C GLN A 114 12.22 -6.45 31.93
N LEU A 115 11.75 -6.94 30.78
CA LEU A 115 12.52 -7.79 29.88
C LEU A 115 13.34 -6.97 28.88
N ASN A 116 14.35 -7.61 28.28
CA ASN A 116 15.11 -7.09 27.13
C ASN A 116 15.70 -5.69 27.32
N GLN A 117 16.17 -5.39 28.53
CA GLN A 117 16.56 -4.05 28.94
C GLN A 117 17.68 -3.47 28.06
N PHE A 118 17.45 -2.26 27.57
CA PHE A 118 18.44 -1.55 26.74
C PHE A 118 19.57 -0.98 27.59
N ARG A 119 20.80 -1.13 27.11
CA ARG A 119 21.95 -0.41 27.66
C ARG A 119 22.08 0.93 26.93
N VAL A 120 21.96 2.04 27.65
CA VAL A 120 22.19 3.37 27.07
C VAL A 120 23.69 3.64 26.99
N ASP A 121 24.22 3.70 25.76
CA ASP A 121 25.62 3.99 25.49
C ASP A 121 25.89 5.50 25.39
N ALA A 122 24.94 6.26 24.82
CA ALA A 122 24.96 7.72 24.78
C ALA A 122 23.54 8.32 24.82
N GLY A 123 23.36 9.48 25.46
CA GLY A 123 22.05 10.16 25.52
C GLY A 123 21.09 9.52 26.52
N ARG A 124 19.85 9.26 26.08
CA ARG A 124 18.78 8.61 26.88
C ARG A 124 17.79 7.84 25.98
N LEU A 125 16.91 7.06 26.60
CA LEU A 125 15.74 6.45 25.96
C LEU A 125 14.66 7.52 25.65
N PRO A 126 13.75 7.25 24.68
CA PRO A 126 12.67 8.17 24.32
C PRO A 126 11.66 8.36 25.45
N GLU A 127 11.26 9.61 25.69
CA GLU A 127 10.27 9.97 26.72
C GLU A 127 8.96 10.50 26.11
N LYS A 128 8.93 10.67 24.78
CA LYS A 128 7.80 11.23 24.01
C LYS A 128 7.64 10.49 22.70
N VAL A 129 6.43 10.55 22.13
CA VAL A 129 6.05 9.92 20.86
C VAL A 129 6.86 10.40 19.64
N ASN A 130 7.49 11.57 19.69
CA ASN A 130 8.29 12.12 18.59
C ASN A 130 9.81 12.00 18.82
N GLU A 131 10.24 11.17 19.77
CA GLU A 131 11.64 10.94 20.11
C GLU A 131 12.04 9.50 19.76
N ILE A 132 13.27 9.30 19.28
CA ILE A 132 13.82 7.99 18.95
C ILE A 132 15.23 7.83 19.53
N ALA A 133 15.53 6.66 20.07
CA ALA A 133 16.91 6.25 20.36
C ALA A 133 17.37 5.22 19.32
N LEU A 134 18.53 5.44 18.70
CA LEU A 134 19.02 4.60 17.61
C LEU A 134 19.97 3.50 18.12
N ASP A 135 20.17 2.46 17.32
CA ASP A 135 21.17 1.43 17.57
C ASP A 135 22.58 2.03 17.72
N TYR A 136 23.32 1.59 18.73
CA TYR A 136 24.73 1.93 18.90
C TYR A 136 25.61 1.03 18.01
N ASN A 137 25.57 1.28 16.70
CA ASN A 137 26.44 0.65 15.71
C ASN A 137 27.17 1.70 14.83
N ASP A 138 28.18 1.27 14.07
CA ASP A 138 28.99 2.18 13.24
C ASP A 138 28.16 2.85 12.13
N ILE A 139 27.13 2.18 11.60
CA ILE A 139 26.22 2.72 10.57
C ILE A 139 25.48 3.95 11.11
N MET A 140 24.83 3.80 12.27
CA MET A 140 24.02 4.87 12.87
C MET A 140 24.86 5.98 13.49
N THR A 141 25.92 5.62 14.23
CA THR A 141 26.73 6.60 14.96
C THR A 141 27.65 7.43 14.06
N SER A 142 27.92 6.98 12.82
CA SER A 142 28.69 7.76 11.84
C SER A 142 27.84 8.75 11.04
N GLN A 143 26.55 8.45 10.85
CA GLN A 143 25.63 9.24 10.04
C GLN A 143 24.79 10.24 10.85
N TYR A 144 24.41 9.88 12.09
CA TYR A 144 23.47 10.67 12.89
C TYR A 144 24.07 11.14 14.22
N ALA A 145 23.59 12.27 14.73
CA ALA A 145 23.93 12.82 16.04
C ALA A 145 22.69 13.07 16.90
N ILE A 146 22.88 13.13 18.22
CA ILE A 146 21.80 13.46 19.16
C ILE A 146 21.29 14.88 18.87
N GLY A 147 19.99 15.01 18.64
CA GLY A 147 19.30 16.25 18.25
C GLY A 147 18.94 16.32 16.76
N ASP A 148 19.42 15.38 15.94
CA ASP A 148 19.04 15.31 14.53
C ASP A 148 17.58 14.87 14.38
N VAL A 149 16.95 15.30 13.28
CA VAL A 149 15.59 14.93 12.92
C VAL A 149 15.65 13.93 11.78
N VAL A 150 15.01 12.78 11.96
CA VAL A 150 15.04 11.64 11.06
C VAL A 150 13.62 11.26 10.66
N THR A 151 13.45 10.71 9.46
CA THR A 151 12.16 10.32 8.90
C THR A 151 12.16 8.84 8.59
N ILE A 152 11.05 8.18 8.90
CA ILE A 152 10.75 6.80 8.49
C ILE A 152 9.78 6.80 7.32
N TYR A 153 9.86 5.74 6.52
CA TYR A 153 9.05 5.53 5.34
C TYR A 153 8.50 4.11 5.32
N SER A 154 7.32 3.95 4.74
CA SER A 154 6.76 2.65 4.42
C SER A 154 7.69 1.91 3.46
N GLY A 155 7.76 0.58 3.63
CA GLY A 155 8.44 -0.32 2.71
C GLY A 155 7.69 -0.60 1.41
N LYS A 156 6.37 -0.34 1.35
CA LYS A 156 5.52 -0.49 0.15
C LYS A 156 5.08 0.87 -0.39
N GLN A 157 5.10 1.04 -1.71
CA GLN A 157 4.88 2.34 -2.37
C GLN A 157 3.49 2.95 -2.07
N ASP A 158 2.49 2.10 -1.81
CA ASP A 158 1.09 2.48 -1.56
C ASP A 158 0.63 2.31 -0.11
N ALA A 159 1.49 1.82 0.80
CA ALA A 159 1.09 1.62 2.20
C ALA A 159 1.27 2.90 3.03
N ASN A 160 0.21 3.29 3.73
CA ASN A 160 0.21 4.45 4.61
C ASN A 160 0.80 4.06 5.98
N LEU A 161 1.86 4.75 6.40
CA LEU A 161 2.48 4.51 7.71
C LEU A 161 1.52 4.76 8.89
N SER A 162 0.44 5.55 8.68
CA SER A 162 -0.52 5.88 9.74
C SER A 162 -1.22 4.68 10.36
N ASP A 163 -1.26 3.55 9.63
CA ASP A 163 -1.92 2.34 10.09
C ASP A 163 -1.03 1.56 11.06
N THR A 164 0.27 1.85 11.07
CA THR A 164 1.27 1.21 11.95
C THR A 164 1.83 2.16 13.01
N VAL A 165 2.07 3.43 12.68
CA VAL A 165 2.72 4.42 13.56
C VAL A 165 2.09 5.81 13.45
N LEU A 166 2.00 6.51 14.59
CA LEU A 166 1.40 7.85 14.70
C LEU A 166 2.21 8.95 13.98
N GLU A 167 3.54 8.85 14.02
CA GLU A 167 4.45 9.87 13.51
C GLU A 167 5.44 9.24 12.51
N SER A 168 5.79 9.98 11.46
CA SER A 168 6.82 9.56 10.50
C SER A 168 8.15 10.24 10.74
N THR A 169 8.23 11.21 11.66
CA THR A 169 9.42 12.04 11.89
C THR A 169 9.76 12.11 13.38
N TYR A 170 11.02 11.82 13.71
CA TYR A 170 11.49 11.68 15.08
C TYR A 170 12.76 12.50 15.34
N THR A 171 12.94 12.94 16.58
CA THR A 171 14.20 13.55 17.04
C THR A 171 15.08 12.49 17.72
N VAL A 172 16.34 12.36 17.31
CA VAL A 172 17.30 11.42 17.89
C VAL A 172 17.69 11.89 19.30
N VAL A 173 17.41 11.10 20.34
CA VAL A 173 17.68 11.44 21.75
C VAL A 173 18.78 10.61 22.41
N GLY A 174 19.20 9.51 21.77
CA GLY A 174 20.25 8.66 22.29
C GLY A 174 20.64 7.52 21.36
N PHE A 175 21.65 6.78 21.77
CA PHE A 175 22.11 5.56 21.15
C PHE A 175 22.17 4.44 22.18
N VAL A 176 21.63 3.27 21.83
CA VAL A 176 21.40 2.16 22.77
C VAL A 176 21.82 0.82 22.17
N THR A 177 22.24 -0.10 23.04
CA THR A 177 22.50 -1.51 22.71
C THR A 177 21.41 -2.39 23.30
N SER A 178 20.89 -3.34 22.52
CA SER A 178 19.90 -4.34 22.97
C SER A 178 20.56 -5.70 23.23
N PRO A 179 20.20 -6.44 24.31
CA PRO A 179 20.72 -7.79 24.55
C PRO A 179 20.23 -8.81 23.50
N ARG A 180 19.21 -8.47 22.70
CA ARG A 180 18.71 -9.33 21.60
C ARG A 180 19.68 -9.39 20.41
N TYR A 181 20.57 -8.41 20.30
CA TYR A 181 21.51 -8.26 19.19
C TYR A 181 22.93 -8.14 19.73
N ILE A 182 23.65 -9.26 19.78
CA ILE A 182 25.02 -9.27 20.29
C ILE A 182 26.08 -9.09 19.21
N THR A 183 25.73 -9.22 17.93
CA THR A 183 26.68 -9.03 16.81
C THR A 183 26.73 -7.56 16.38
N ASN A 184 27.83 -7.12 15.78
CA ASN A 184 27.94 -5.74 15.29
C ASN A 184 27.23 -5.51 13.95
N ASP A 185 27.22 -6.53 13.08
CA ASP A 185 26.91 -6.36 11.64
C ASP A 185 25.55 -6.93 11.22
N SER A 186 24.79 -7.59 12.11
CA SER A 186 23.48 -8.15 11.78
C SER A 186 22.44 -7.91 12.86
N ARG A 187 21.25 -7.44 12.48
CA ARG A 187 20.07 -7.29 13.37
C ARG A 187 18.92 -8.25 13.04
N GLY A 188 19.18 -9.25 12.21
CA GLY A 188 18.18 -10.20 11.71
C GLY A 188 17.83 -9.97 10.26
N GLN A 189 16.92 -10.78 9.76
CA GLN A 189 16.39 -10.70 8.40
C GLN A 189 15.04 -9.96 8.39
N THR A 190 14.65 -9.49 7.21
CA THR A 190 13.40 -8.77 6.97
C THR A 190 12.97 -9.01 5.52
N THR A 191 11.69 -8.82 5.21
CA THR A 191 11.20 -8.86 3.82
C THR A 191 11.38 -7.52 3.11
N LEU A 192 11.76 -6.47 3.84
CA LEU A 192 11.97 -5.13 3.28
C LEU A 192 13.38 -4.96 2.67
N GLY A 193 13.45 -4.29 1.53
CA GLY A 193 14.72 -3.87 0.91
C GLY A 193 15.64 -5.04 0.55
N ARG A 194 16.84 -5.08 1.15
CA ARG A 194 17.90 -6.08 0.85
C ARG A 194 17.79 -7.37 1.67
N GLY A 195 16.68 -7.60 2.35
CA GLY A 195 16.45 -8.83 3.10
C GLY A 195 17.10 -8.87 4.50
N GLN A 196 17.79 -7.81 4.92
CA GLN A 196 18.50 -7.73 6.21
C GLN A 196 18.22 -6.42 6.92
N LEU A 197 18.18 -6.48 8.25
CA LEU A 197 18.05 -5.31 9.11
C LEU A 197 19.43 -4.68 9.34
N ASP A 198 19.59 -3.42 8.93
CA ASP A 198 20.82 -2.64 9.10
C ASP A 198 21.01 -2.16 10.54
N ALA A 199 19.91 -1.88 11.23
CA ALA A 199 19.89 -1.34 12.60
C ALA A 199 18.51 -1.53 13.26
N PHE A 200 18.34 -1.03 14.48
CA PHE A 200 17.05 -0.87 15.12
C PHE A 200 16.88 0.54 15.69
N GLY A 201 15.64 0.96 15.87
CA GLY A 201 15.27 2.22 16.51
C GLY A 201 14.29 1.95 17.65
N VAL A 202 14.44 2.65 18.76
CA VAL A 202 13.58 2.53 19.94
C VAL A 202 12.73 3.78 20.06
N VAL A 203 11.42 3.60 20.09
CA VAL A 203 10.40 4.64 20.26
C VAL A 203 9.48 4.27 21.43
N GLN A 204 8.65 5.20 21.93
CA GLN A 204 7.65 4.81 22.92
C GLN A 204 6.62 3.85 22.33
N ALA A 205 6.12 2.91 23.15
CA ALA A 205 5.10 1.95 22.72
C ALA A 205 3.83 2.64 22.17
N ASP A 206 3.43 3.77 22.77
CA ASP A 206 2.30 4.61 22.35
C ASP A 206 2.41 5.17 20.92
N VAL A 207 3.56 5.04 20.26
CA VAL A 207 3.75 5.42 18.85
C VAL A 207 3.02 4.46 17.91
N PHE A 208 2.87 3.20 18.29
CA PHE A 208 2.22 2.19 17.45
C PHE A 208 0.69 2.32 17.52
N THR A 209 0.03 2.25 16.38
CA THR A 209 -1.44 2.29 16.25
C THR A 209 -2.07 0.90 16.14
N LEU A 210 -1.27 -0.15 16.37
CA LEU A 210 -1.68 -1.54 16.23
C LEU A 210 -2.54 -2.00 17.40
N ASP A 211 -3.66 -2.65 17.10
CA ASP A 211 -4.58 -3.20 18.12
C ASP A 211 -4.08 -4.50 18.77
N VAL A 212 -3.05 -5.13 18.18
CA VAL A 212 -2.48 -6.42 18.61
C VAL A 212 -0.97 -6.30 18.79
N TYR A 213 -0.42 -7.02 19.76
CA TYR A 213 1.02 -7.10 19.96
C TYR A 213 1.67 -7.83 18.78
N THR A 214 2.85 -7.37 18.36
CA THR A 214 3.62 -8.07 17.31
C THR A 214 4.54 -9.12 17.91
N ASP A 215 4.95 -8.94 19.16
CA ASP A 215 5.89 -9.80 19.86
C ASP A 215 5.44 -9.99 21.31
N ILE A 216 5.42 -11.24 21.80
CA ILE A 216 5.33 -11.52 23.24
C ILE A 216 6.65 -12.14 23.70
N PHE A 217 7.21 -11.57 24.76
CA PHE A 217 8.41 -12.08 25.41
C PHE A 217 8.08 -12.66 26.78
N VAL A 218 8.63 -13.84 27.07
CA VAL A 218 8.35 -14.61 28.29
C VAL A 218 9.65 -15.01 28.99
N THR A 219 9.65 -15.01 30.32
CA THR A 219 10.66 -15.66 31.16
C THR A 219 10.03 -16.65 32.13
N PHE A 220 10.70 -17.75 32.43
CA PHE A 220 10.19 -18.83 33.26
C PHE A 220 10.86 -18.87 34.63
N LYS A 221 10.13 -19.26 35.68
CA LYS A 221 10.72 -19.42 37.03
C LYS A 221 11.80 -20.51 37.07
N ALA A 222 11.70 -21.50 36.19
CA ALA A 222 12.64 -22.62 36.12
C ALA A 222 14.00 -22.22 35.51
N SER A 223 14.05 -21.16 34.69
CA SER A 223 15.31 -20.68 34.10
C SER A 223 16.19 -19.93 35.11
N GLU A 224 15.65 -19.59 36.29
CA GLU A 224 16.36 -18.82 37.32
C GLU A 224 17.65 -19.54 37.77
N ASN A 225 18.80 -18.93 37.48
CA ASN A 225 20.16 -19.46 37.72
C ASN A 225 20.63 -20.58 36.79
N LEU A 226 19.90 -20.88 35.72
CA LEU A 226 20.40 -21.73 34.64
C LEU A 226 21.16 -20.89 33.62
N SER A 227 22.26 -21.44 33.11
CA SER A 227 22.94 -20.83 31.97
C SER A 227 22.16 -21.16 30.71
N MET A 228 21.96 -20.19 29.81
CA MET A 228 21.30 -20.47 28.53
C MET A 228 22.02 -21.55 27.71
N TYR A 229 23.34 -21.66 27.91
CA TYR A 229 24.25 -22.64 27.29
C TYR A 229 24.31 -23.98 28.03
N SER A 230 23.29 -24.35 28.80
CA SER A 230 23.27 -25.62 29.51
C SER A 230 22.20 -26.53 28.92
N ASP A 231 22.54 -27.82 28.72
CA ASP A 231 21.61 -28.83 28.20
C ASP A 231 20.27 -28.81 28.96
N THR A 232 20.33 -28.63 30.29
CA THR A 232 19.13 -28.56 31.14
C THR A 232 18.25 -27.35 30.84
N TYR A 233 18.82 -26.19 30.51
CA TYR A 233 18.05 -25.02 30.09
C TYR A 233 17.39 -25.29 28.72
N ILE A 234 18.18 -25.79 27.76
CA ILE A 234 17.73 -26.02 26.38
C ILE A 234 16.58 -27.03 26.36
N GLU A 235 16.75 -28.19 27.01
CA GLU A 235 15.69 -29.20 27.14
C GLU A 235 14.42 -28.62 27.77
N GLN A 236 14.55 -27.85 28.85
CA GLN A 236 13.37 -27.26 29.53
C GLN A 236 12.66 -26.21 28.69
N MET A 237 13.39 -25.36 27.97
CA MET A 237 12.76 -24.33 27.14
C MET A 237 12.06 -24.94 25.94
N ASN A 238 12.64 -26.00 25.35
CA ASN A 238 11.99 -26.75 24.27
C ASN A 238 10.73 -27.48 24.77
N ASP A 239 10.79 -28.10 25.96
CA ASP A 239 9.59 -28.69 26.59
C ASP A 239 8.46 -27.65 26.78
N TYR A 240 8.80 -26.39 27.11
CA TYR A 240 7.82 -25.31 27.20
C TYR A 240 7.30 -24.88 25.82
N LYS A 241 8.18 -24.73 24.84
CA LYS A 241 7.79 -24.41 23.46
C LYS A 241 6.78 -25.43 22.92
N ASP A 242 7.09 -26.72 23.02
CA ASP A 242 6.23 -27.83 22.58
C ASP A 242 4.89 -27.90 23.34
N ALA A 243 4.83 -27.36 24.56
CA ALA A 243 3.62 -27.33 25.38
C ALA A 243 2.71 -26.13 25.06
N TYR A 244 3.29 -24.95 24.79
CA TYR A 244 2.56 -23.70 24.61
C TYR A 244 2.13 -23.44 23.16
N GLU A 245 2.88 -23.93 22.17
CA GLU A 245 2.53 -23.76 20.75
C GLU A 245 1.12 -24.29 20.43
N PRO A 246 0.74 -25.55 20.75
CA PRO A 246 -0.62 -26.04 20.52
C PRO A 246 -1.69 -25.35 21.39
N ALA A 247 -1.29 -24.77 22.52
CA ALA A 247 -2.20 -24.05 23.41
C ALA A 247 -2.58 -22.68 22.83
N LEU A 248 -1.63 -21.98 22.21
CA LEU A 248 -1.83 -20.71 21.51
C LEU A 248 -2.65 -20.91 20.24
N GLU A 249 -2.33 -21.91 19.42
CA GLU A 249 -3.12 -22.27 18.23
C GLU A 249 -4.60 -22.48 18.54
N LYS A 250 -4.90 -23.06 19.72
CA LYS A 250 -6.27 -23.30 20.15
C LYS A 250 -7.02 -22.04 20.57
N VAL A 251 -6.32 -21.03 21.11
CA VAL A 251 -6.92 -19.74 21.50
C VAL A 251 -7.06 -18.81 20.30
N GLY A 252 -6.10 -18.87 19.36
CA GLY A 252 -6.05 -18.06 18.14
C GLY A 252 -7.26 -18.13 17.21
N GLY A 253 -8.10 -19.14 17.35
CA GLY A 253 -9.37 -19.23 16.60
C GLY A 253 -10.26 -17.99 16.78
N SER A 254 -10.21 -17.33 17.94
CA SER A 254 -10.95 -16.09 18.21
C SER A 254 -10.51 -14.94 17.29
N ARG A 255 -9.22 -14.84 16.99
CA ARG A 255 -8.65 -13.80 16.12
C ARG A 255 -9.06 -13.98 14.66
N LEU A 256 -9.02 -15.21 14.16
CA LEU A 256 -9.51 -15.52 12.82
C LEU A 256 -11.00 -15.19 12.70
N ASP A 257 -11.80 -15.52 13.71
CA ASP A 257 -13.23 -15.18 13.75
C ASP A 257 -13.46 -13.66 13.69
N GLN A 258 -12.64 -12.87 14.39
CA GLN A 258 -12.72 -11.41 14.35
C GLN A 258 -12.31 -10.83 12.99
N ILE A 259 -11.17 -11.23 12.43
CA ILE A 259 -10.73 -10.79 11.09
C ILE A 259 -11.79 -11.15 10.04
N THR A 260 -12.36 -12.36 10.14
CA THR A 260 -13.44 -12.81 9.26
C THR A 260 -14.71 -11.97 9.44
N LEU A 261 -15.00 -11.52 10.66
CA LEU A 261 -16.16 -10.66 10.94
C LEU A 261 -15.96 -9.26 10.36
N ASP A 262 -14.81 -8.63 10.61
CA ASP A 262 -14.48 -7.29 10.15
C ASP A 262 -14.44 -7.25 8.61
N ALA A 263 -13.77 -8.24 7.98
CA ALA A 263 -13.76 -8.39 6.52
C ALA A 263 -15.16 -8.61 5.94
N ARG A 264 -16.05 -9.33 6.64
CA ARG A 264 -17.45 -9.49 6.21
C ARG A 264 -18.25 -8.19 6.31
N GLU A 265 -17.99 -7.36 7.32
CA GLU A 265 -18.63 -6.05 7.45
C GLU A 265 -18.21 -5.14 6.30
N GLU A 266 -16.92 -5.08 5.97
CA GLU A 266 -16.42 -4.33 4.81
C GLU A 266 -16.99 -4.86 3.47
N ILE A 267 -17.08 -6.19 3.31
CA ILE A 267 -17.69 -6.83 2.13
C ILE A 267 -19.19 -6.48 2.03
N ASP A 268 -19.94 -6.52 3.13
CA ASP A 268 -21.37 -6.17 3.14
C ASP A 268 -21.58 -4.68 2.83
N ASP A 269 -20.71 -3.80 3.34
CA ASP A 269 -20.73 -2.36 3.05
C ASP A 269 -20.41 -2.10 1.58
N GLY A 270 -19.34 -2.69 1.04
CA GLY A 270 -18.98 -2.60 -0.38
C GLY A 270 -20.08 -3.16 -1.30
N GLN A 271 -20.73 -4.25 -0.90
CA GLN A 271 -21.89 -4.78 -1.63
C GLN A 271 -23.08 -3.82 -1.60
N THR A 272 -23.30 -3.13 -0.48
CA THR A 272 -24.35 -2.10 -0.36
C THR A 272 -24.06 -0.90 -1.27
N GLU A 273 -22.82 -0.41 -1.29
CA GLU A 273 -22.41 0.70 -2.17
C GLU A 273 -22.60 0.36 -3.66
N ILE A 274 -22.28 -0.87 -4.08
CA ILE A 274 -22.51 -1.34 -5.46
C ILE A 274 -24.00 -1.33 -5.81
N GLU A 275 -24.86 -1.81 -4.90
CA GLU A 275 -26.31 -1.83 -5.14
C GLU A 275 -26.92 -0.42 -5.15
N GLU A 276 -26.43 0.48 -4.30
CA GLU A 276 -26.82 1.89 -4.31
C GLU A 276 -26.42 2.56 -5.64
N ALA A 277 -25.18 2.36 -6.10
CA ALA A 277 -24.71 2.89 -7.39
C ALA A 277 -25.51 2.35 -8.59
N LYS A 278 -25.88 1.05 -8.57
CA LYS A 278 -26.78 0.47 -9.57
C LYS A 278 -28.18 1.09 -9.53
N GLN A 279 -28.70 1.35 -8.34
CA GLN A 279 -30.01 1.95 -8.17
C GLN A 279 -30.03 3.41 -8.64
N GLU A 280 -28.97 4.19 -8.37
CA GLU A 280 -28.82 5.57 -8.88
C GLU A 280 -28.85 5.62 -10.41
N LEU A 281 -28.20 4.66 -11.10
CA LEU A 281 -28.27 4.56 -12.56
C LEU A 281 -29.69 4.31 -13.05
N VAL A 282 -30.44 3.44 -12.38
CA VAL A 282 -31.85 3.14 -12.72
C VAL A 282 -32.74 4.37 -12.50
N ASP A 283 -32.54 5.09 -11.41
CA ASP A 283 -33.31 6.30 -11.09
C ASP A 283 -33.01 7.42 -12.09
N ALA A 284 -31.74 7.61 -12.47
CA ALA A 284 -31.35 8.55 -13.52
C ALA A 284 -31.92 8.17 -14.90
N GLU A 285 -31.97 6.88 -15.27
CA GLU A 285 -32.67 6.42 -16.48
C GLU A 285 -34.17 6.76 -16.44
N LYS A 286 -34.78 6.64 -15.27
CA LYS A 286 -36.20 6.92 -15.06
C LYS A 286 -36.50 8.41 -15.17
N GLU A 287 -35.69 9.28 -14.57
CA GLU A 287 -35.83 10.75 -14.69
C GLU A 287 -35.74 11.20 -16.16
N LEU A 288 -34.82 10.63 -16.94
CA LEU A 288 -34.72 10.88 -18.37
C LEU A 288 -35.94 10.40 -19.16
N ALA A 289 -36.55 9.28 -18.75
CA ALA A 289 -37.78 8.80 -19.37
C ALA A 289 -38.97 9.71 -19.06
N GLU A 290 -39.09 10.18 -17.81
CA GLU A 290 -40.14 11.12 -17.38
C GLU A 290 -40.00 12.48 -18.10
N ALA A 291 -38.79 13.03 -18.19
CA ALA A 291 -38.52 14.28 -18.92
C ALA A 291 -38.87 14.18 -20.41
N LYS A 292 -38.66 13.01 -21.03
CA LYS A 292 -39.06 12.76 -22.41
C LYS A 292 -40.58 12.73 -22.57
N GLU A 293 -41.29 12.10 -21.64
CA GLU A 293 -42.76 12.03 -21.67
C GLU A 293 -43.40 13.43 -21.49
N GLU A 294 -42.81 14.27 -20.65
CA GLU A 294 -43.22 15.68 -20.49
C GLU A 294 -43.04 16.47 -21.80
N LEU A 295 -41.91 16.31 -22.49
CA LEU A 295 -41.68 16.96 -23.80
C LEU A 295 -42.68 16.49 -24.86
N GLU A 296 -42.95 15.18 -24.95
CA GLU A 296 -43.94 14.62 -25.89
C GLU A 296 -45.36 15.14 -25.59
N THR A 297 -45.69 15.31 -24.32
CA THR A 297 -46.97 15.90 -23.88
C THR A 297 -47.04 17.39 -24.24
N GLY A 298 -46.00 18.17 -23.96
CA GLY A 298 -45.91 19.59 -24.32
C GLY A 298 -46.01 19.82 -25.83
N GLU A 299 -45.38 18.97 -26.66
CA GLU A 299 -45.54 18.99 -28.12
C GLU A 299 -46.98 18.71 -28.58
N ALA A 300 -47.70 17.83 -27.88
CA ALA A 300 -49.09 17.52 -28.20
C ALA A 300 -50.02 18.69 -27.82
N GLU A 301 -49.79 19.33 -26.68
CA GLU A 301 -50.55 20.50 -26.21
C GLU A 301 -50.37 21.71 -27.14
N ILE A 302 -49.13 22.00 -27.56
CA ILE A 302 -48.85 23.08 -28.53
C ILE A 302 -49.56 22.82 -29.86
N ARG A 303 -49.54 21.59 -30.38
CA ARG A 303 -50.28 21.23 -31.61
C ARG A 303 -51.78 21.41 -31.47
N SER A 304 -52.34 21.10 -30.30
CA SER A 304 -53.76 21.32 -30.03
C SER A 304 -54.09 22.82 -29.97
N ALA A 305 -53.27 23.61 -29.27
CA ALA A 305 -53.44 25.05 -29.16
C ALA A 305 -53.28 25.77 -30.52
N GLU A 306 -52.37 25.31 -31.38
CA GLU A 306 -52.25 25.78 -32.77
C GLU A 306 -53.54 25.59 -33.57
N ALA A 307 -54.14 24.40 -33.48
CA ALA A 307 -55.38 24.08 -34.18
C ALA A 307 -56.57 24.89 -33.63
N GLU A 308 -56.67 25.04 -32.31
CA GLU A 308 -57.73 25.84 -31.67
C GLU A 308 -57.63 27.33 -32.03
N LEU A 309 -56.42 27.89 -32.09
CA LEU A 309 -56.22 29.28 -32.52
C LEU A 309 -56.51 29.46 -34.02
N GLU A 310 -56.15 28.50 -34.87
CA GLU A 310 -56.50 28.54 -36.29
C GLU A 310 -58.03 28.55 -36.49
N ASP A 311 -58.76 27.71 -35.77
CA ASP A 311 -60.23 27.67 -35.81
C ASP A 311 -60.85 28.98 -35.28
N ALA A 312 -60.34 29.51 -34.15
CA ALA A 312 -60.80 30.78 -33.57
C ALA A 312 -60.57 31.96 -34.52
N PHE A 313 -59.44 31.99 -35.23
CA PHE A 313 -59.16 33.00 -36.26
C PHE A 313 -60.18 32.94 -37.40
N LEU A 314 -60.45 31.74 -37.91
CA LEU A 314 -61.41 31.53 -39.00
C LEU A 314 -62.84 31.89 -38.60
N GLU A 315 -63.22 31.67 -37.33
CA GLU A 315 -64.52 32.06 -36.81
C GLU A 315 -64.63 33.59 -36.68
N LEU A 316 -63.64 34.25 -36.08
CA LEU A 316 -63.62 35.71 -35.94
C LEU A 316 -63.56 36.44 -37.29
N ASP A 317 -62.84 35.92 -38.29
CA ASP A 317 -62.82 36.48 -39.64
C ASP A 317 -64.20 36.39 -40.32
N ARG A 318 -64.92 35.28 -40.13
CA ARG A 318 -66.30 35.14 -40.62
C ARG A 318 -67.26 36.07 -39.89
N GLU A 319 -67.13 36.22 -38.57
CA GLU A 319 -67.96 37.16 -37.80
C GLU A 319 -67.71 38.61 -38.21
N GLU A 320 -66.46 39.00 -38.48
CA GLU A 320 -66.10 40.34 -38.99
C GLU A 320 -66.70 40.59 -40.38
N GLN A 321 -66.68 39.59 -41.27
CA GLN A 321 -67.35 39.67 -42.58
C GLN A 321 -68.87 39.82 -42.42
N ASN A 322 -69.52 38.98 -41.60
CA ASN A 322 -70.96 39.07 -41.35
C ASN A 322 -71.37 40.41 -40.73
N TYR A 323 -70.55 40.96 -39.83
CA TYR A 323 -70.77 42.28 -39.24
C TYR A 323 -70.73 43.38 -40.30
N ARG A 324 -69.74 43.36 -41.20
CA ARG A 324 -69.63 44.32 -42.31
C ARG A 324 -70.82 44.24 -43.26
N ASP A 325 -71.20 43.04 -43.67
CA ASP A 325 -72.34 42.81 -44.56
C ASP A 325 -73.66 43.28 -43.89
N GLY A 326 -73.79 43.07 -42.57
CA GLY A 326 -74.92 43.55 -41.77
C GLY A 326 -75.02 45.07 -41.69
N VAL A 327 -73.88 45.76 -41.51
CA VAL A 327 -73.82 47.24 -41.53
C VAL A 327 -74.23 47.77 -42.91
N GLU A 328 -73.69 47.21 -43.99
CA GLU A 328 -74.01 47.65 -45.36
C GLU A 328 -75.49 47.45 -45.70
N THR A 329 -76.06 46.31 -45.30
CA THR A 329 -77.49 46.00 -45.50
C THR A 329 -78.39 46.97 -44.73
N PHE A 330 -78.06 47.27 -43.47
CA PHE A 330 -78.80 48.22 -42.64
C PHE A 330 -78.79 49.65 -43.23
N GLU A 331 -77.63 50.13 -43.67
CA GLU A 331 -77.50 51.45 -44.31
C GLU A 331 -78.34 51.55 -45.60
N GLU A 332 -78.36 50.49 -46.42
CA GLU A 332 -79.21 50.44 -47.61
C GLU A 332 -80.72 50.44 -47.28
N GLU A 333 -81.16 49.67 -46.30
CA GLU A 333 -82.56 49.57 -45.90
C GLU A 333 -83.09 50.89 -45.33
N MET A 334 -82.30 51.57 -44.48
CA MET A 334 -82.65 52.89 -43.95
C MET A 334 -82.79 53.93 -45.05
N LYS A 335 -81.86 53.94 -46.02
CA LYS A 335 -81.93 54.86 -47.17
C LYS A 335 -83.19 54.63 -48.01
N LYS A 336 -83.55 53.38 -48.30
CA LYS A 336 -84.77 53.03 -49.06
C LYS A 336 -86.05 53.43 -48.30
N ALA A 337 -86.06 53.26 -46.98
CA ALA A 337 -87.21 53.64 -46.13
C ALA A 337 -87.40 55.16 -46.05
N GLU A 338 -86.32 55.93 -45.93
CA GLU A 338 -86.36 57.40 -45.94
C GLU A 338 -86.85 57.95 -47.29
N GLU A 339 -86.36 57.41 -48.41
CA GLU A 339 -86.82 57.77 -49.75
C GLU A 339 -88.32 57.48 -49.96
N ARG A 340 -88.82 56.36 -49.43
CA ARG A 340 -90.24 56.00 -49.49
C ARG A 340 -91.14 56.97 -48.72
N LEU A 341 -90.78 57.31 -47.47
CA LEU A 341 -91.54 58.26 -46.65
C LEU A 341 -91.51 59.69 -47.23
N ALA A 342 -90.42 60.08 -47.90
CA ALA A 342 -90.34 61.36 -48.59
C ALA A 342 -91.30 61.44 -49.80
N ASN A 343 -91.39 60.35 -50.59
CA ASN A 343 -92.30 60.27 -51.73
C ASN A 343 -93.79 60.22 -51.33
N GLU A 344 -94.13 59.47 -50.27
CA GLU A 344 -95.50 59.45 -49.74
C GLU A 344 -95.94 60.83 -49.21
N ASN A 345 -95.04 61.57 -48.54
CA ASN A 345 -95.34 62.93 -48.07
C ASN A 345 -95.63 63.90 -49.24
N LYS A 346 -94.84 63.82 -50.31
CA LYS A 346 -95.02 64.66 -51.51
C LYS A 346 -96.36 64.39 -52.20
N THR A 347 -96.76 63.11 -52.30
CA THR A 347 -98.01 62.69 -52.95
C THR A 347 -99.26 63.17 -52.19
N LEU A 348 -99.20 63.16 -50.85
CA LEU A 348 -100.26 63.69 -49.97
C LEU A 348 -100.40 65.21 -50.06
N GLU A 349 -99.30 65.96 -50.19
CA GLU A 349 -99.33 67.43 -50.37
C GLU A 349 -99.94 67.84 -51.71
N GLU A 350 -99.61 67.14 -52.80
CA GLU A 350 -100.17 67.39 -54.13
C GLU A 350 -101.68 67.11 -54.20
N SER A 351 -102.14 66.05 -53.53
CA SER A 351 -103.54 65.65 -53.45
C SER A 351 -104.39 66.66 -52.64
N GLU A 352 -103.84 67.23 -51.56
CA GLU A 352 -104.53 68.24 -50.74
C GLU A 352 -104.81 69.53 -51.53
N GLN A 353 -103.86 69.92 -52.38
CA GLN A 353 -103.97 71.12 -53.19
C GLN A 353 -105.06 70.98 -54.27
N GLN A 354 -105.15 69.82 -54.94
CA GLN A 354 -106.19 69.56 -55.94
C GLN A 354 -107.61 69.59 -55.36
N VAL A 355 -107.82 69.03 -54.17
CA VAL A 355 -109.14 69.01 -53.52
C VAL A 355 -109.59 70.40 -53.07
N LYS A 356 -108.66 71.24 -52.58
CA LYS A 356 -108.95 72.63 -52.19
C LYS A 356 -109.33 73.52 -53.37
N ASP A 357 -108.70 73.30 -54.52
CA ASP A 357 -109.01 74.07 -55.73
C ASP A 357 -110.37 73.68 -56.32
N GLY A 358 -110.75 72.39 -56.30
CA GLY A 358 -112.08 71.92 -56.71
C GLY A 358 -113.23 72.44 -55.85
N LEU A 359 -113.03 72.58 -54.53
CA LEU A 359 -114.05 73.15 -53.63
C LEU A 359 -114.35 74.64 -53.92
N ARG A 360 -113.37 75.42 -54.38
CA ARG A 360 -113.56 76.83 -54.74
C ARG A 360 -114.37 77.01 -56.02
N GLU A 361 -114.19 76.11 -56.99
CA GLU A 361 -114.84 76.20 -58.30
C GLU A 361 -116.36 75.92 -58.21
N ILE A 362 -116.75 74.96 -57.38
CA ILE A 362 -118.16 74.61 -57.12
C ILE A 362 -118.91 75.73 -56.36
N GLU A 363 -118.26 76.37 -55.38
CA GLU A 363 -118.86 77.45 -54.59
C GLU A 363 -119.15 78.71 -55.46
N ALA A 364 -118.35 78.95 -56.49
CA ALA A 364 -118.61 80.01 -57.46
C ALA A 364 -119.83 79.68 -58.36
N GLY A 365 -120.00 78.42 -58.77
CA GLY A 365 -121.11 77.97 -59.61
C GLY A 365 -122.48 78.03 -58.92
N LEU A 366 -122.55 77.67 -57.63
CA LEU A 366 -123.79 77.72 -56.84
C LEU A 366 -124.30 79.15 -56.61
N ASN A 367 -123.38 80.12 -56.44
CA ASN A 367 -123.74 81.52 -56.24
C ASN A 367 -124.31 82.18 -57.51
N GLN A 368 -123.88 81.75 -58.70
CA GLN A 368 -124.34 82.30 -59.98
C GLN A 368 -125.79 81.92 -60.35
N LEU A 369 -126.33 80.84 -59.75
CA LEU A 369 -127.64 80.28 -60.11
C LEU A 369 -128.78 80.67 -59.15
N ASN A 370 -128.48 81.22 -57.98
CA ASN A 370 -129.48 81.49 -56.93
C ASN A 370 -130.35 82.73 -57.16
N GLU A 371 -129.79 83.81 -57.71
CA GLU A 371 -130.56 85.05 -57.99
C GLU A 371 -131.63 84.88 -59.07
N PRO A 372 -131.32 84.30 -60.25
CA PRO A 372 -132.28 84.17 -61.35
C PRO A 372 -133.49 83.28 -61.01
N TYR A 373 -133.30 82.26 -60.16
CA TYR A 373 -134.36 81.35 -59.74
C TYR A 373 -135.44 82.04 -58.89
N ALA A 374 -135.04 82.94 -57.99
CA ALA A 374 -135.96 83.65 -57.10
C ALA A 374 -136.85 84.67 -57.86
N ASP A 375 -136.30 85.34 -58.87
CA ASP A 375 -137.01 86.32 -59.67
C ASP A 375 -138.09 85.68 -60.57
N LEU A 376 -137.78 84.54 -61.19
CA LEU A 376 -138.71 83.83 -62.08
C LEU A 376 -139.96 83.32 -61.34
N VAL A 377 -139.81 82.81 -60.12
CA VAL A 377 -140.93 82.33 -59.29
C VAL A 377 -141.86 83.48 -58.88
N THR A 378 -141.30 84.67 -58.64
CA THR A 378 -142.07 85.85 -58.24
C THR A 378 -142.94 86.38 -59.40
N GLN A 379 -142.41 86.41 -60.62
CA GLN A 379 -143.14 86.86 -61.81
C GLN A 379 -144.30 85.91 -62.20
N GLU A 380 -144.14 84.60 -62.02
CA GLU A 380 -145.19 83.63 -62.30
C GLU A 380 -146.43 83.87 -61.43
N THR A 381 -146.21 84.18 -60.15
CA THR A 381 -147.29 84.36 -59.17
C THR A 381 -148.14 85.60 -59.49
N ALA A 382 -147.53 86.71 -59.89
CA ALA A 382 -148.25 87.95 -60.21
C ALA A 382 -149.14 87.82 -61.47
N LEU A 383 -148.70 87.07 -62.49
CA LEU A 383 -149.48 86.88 -63.72
C LEU A 383 -150.66 85.93 -63.53
N LEU A 384 -150.55 84.98 -62.60
CA LEU A 384 -151.63 84.06 -62.25
C LEU A 384 -152.82 84.80 -61.63
N ASP A 385 -152.56 85.71 -60.67
CA ASP A 385 -153.61 86.49 -60.00
C ASP A 385 -154.38 87.39 -61.00
N GLN A 386 -153.66 88.08 -61.89
CA GLN A 386 -154.24 89.01 -62.86
C GLN A 386 -155.19 88.35 -63.87
N ARG A 387 -154.91 87.10 -64.24
CA ARG A 387 -155.74 86.32 -65.17
C ARG A 387 -157.06 85.89 -64.51
N ASP A 388 -157.00 85.52 -63.23
CA ASP A 388 -158.16 85.03 -62.51
C ASP A 388 -159.20 86.16 -62.29
N ASP A 389 -158.75 87.40 -62.08
CA ASP A 389 -159.61 88.59 -61.99
C ASP A 389 -160.37 88.89 -63.32
N ILE A 390 -159.68 88.85 -64.47
CA ILE A 390 -160.30 89.10 -65.79
C ILE A 390 -161.38 88.05 -66.11
N ARG A 391 -161.15 86.79 -65.73
CA ARG A 391 -162.13 85.72 -65.95
C ARG A 391 -163.40 85.91 -65.13
N GLN A 392 -163.28 86.38 -63.90
CA GLN A 392 -164.44 86.65 -63.04
C GLN A 392 -165.29 87.81 -63.58
N LEU A 393 -164.64 88.88 -64.05
CA LEU A 393 -165.30 90.04 -64.65
C LEU A 393 -166.08 89.70 -65.92
N ASN A 394 -165.56 88.79 -66.76
CA ASN A 394 -166.22 88.31 -67.97
C ASN A 394 -167.59 87.66 -67.68
N GLN A 395 -167.67 86.93 -66.57
CA GLN A 395 -168.88 86.23 -66.16
C GLN A 395 -169.98 87.22 -65.74
N GLN A 396 -169.62 88.24 -64.97
CA GLN A 396 -170.57 89.27 -64.54
C GLN A 396 -171.08 90.12 -65.71
N LEU A 397 -170.22 90.46 -66.68
CA LEU A 397 -170.62 91.22 -67.87
C LEU A 397 -171.57 90.43 -68.79
N SER A 398 -171.44 89.12 -68.81
CA SER A 398 -172.32 88.25 -69.59
C SER A 398 -173.77 88.25 -69.09
N GLU A 399 -174.00 88.46 -67.78
CA GLU A 399 -175.33 88.59 -67.18
C GLU A 399 -175.99 89.94 -67.51
N LEU A 400 -175.19 91.02 -67.49
CA LEU A 400 -175.64 92.36 -67.88
C LEU A 400 -176.22 92.36 -69.30
N PHE A 401 -175.57 91.68 -70.24
CA PHE A 401 -175.97 91.67 -71.66
C PHE A 401 -177.26 90.89 -71.95
N GLN A 402 -177.83 90.16 -70.98
CA GLN A 402 -179.15 89.52 -71.13
C GLN A 402 -180.32 90.45 -70.79
N THR A 403 -180.06 91.61 -70.16
CA THR A 403 -181.09 92.57 -69.74
C THR A 403 -181.36 93.59 -70.86
N PRO A 404 -182.61 93.82 -71.31
CA PRO A 404 -182.89 94.84 -72.33
C PRO A 404 -182.48 96.25 -71.87
N ILE A 405 -181.79 97.02 -72.72
CA ILE A 405 -181.23 98.36 -72.39
C ILE A 405 -182.28 99.33 -71.86
N ASP A 406 -183.52 99.24 -72.34
CA ASP A 406 -184.62 100.14 -71.99
C ASP A 406 -185.03 100.03 -70.50
N LEU A 407 -184.63 98.94 -69.83
CA LEU A 407 -184.88 98.67 -68.42
C LEU A 407 -183.74 99.14 -67.50
N LEU A 408 -182.62 99.65 -68.04
CA LEU A 408 -181.47 100.11 -67.25
C LEU A 408 -181.58 101.61 -66.93
N THR A 409 -181.74 101.93 -65.65
CA THR A 409 -181.65 103.30 -65.15
C THR A 409 -180.25 103.88 -65.37
N ASP A 410 -180.16 105.20 -65.47
CA ASP A 410 -178.87 105.89 -65.68
C ASP A 410 -177.89 105.66 -64.51
N GLU A 411 -178.39 105.42 -63.30
CA GLU A 411 -177.57 105.00 -62.14
C GLU A 411 -176.90 103.64 -62.36
N MET A 412 -177.61 102.66 -62.94
CA MET A 412 -177.06 101.31 -63.15
C MET A 412 -176.00 101.28 -64.25
N ARG A 413 -176.14 102.12 -65.29
CA ARG A 413 -175.14 102.21 -66.36
C ARG A 413 -173.83 102.81 -65.88
N GLN A 414 -173.89 103.74 -64.94
CA GLN A 414 -172.69 104.40 -64.44
C GLN A 414 -171.88 103.53 -63.49
N ALA A 415 -172.54 102.70 -62.66
CA ALA A 415 -171.86 101.74 -61.79
C ALA A 415 -170.96 100.77 -62.57
N TRP A 416 -171.42 100.28 -63.72
CA TRP A 416 -170.63 99.37 -64.57
C TRP A 416 -169.42 100.03 -65.23
N ILE A 417 -169.50 101.33 -65.51
CA ILE A 417 -168.37 102.08 -66.08
C ILE A 417 -167.29 102.29 -65.03
N ASP A 418 -167.68 102.58 -63.78
CA ASP A 418 -166.74 102.78 -62.68
C ASP A 418 -166.04 101.46 -62.31
N GLU A 419 -166.80 100.36 -62.21
CA GLU A 419 -166.27 99.03 -61.87
C GLU A 419 -165.32 98.46 -62.94
N THR A 420 -165.43 98.92 -64.19
CA THR A 420 -164.58 98.45 -65.32
C THR A 420 -163.50 99.46 -65.74
N SER A 421 -163.28 100.51 -64.93
CA SER A 421 -162.38 101.61 -65.28
C SER A 421 -160.89 101.25 -65.28
N GLU A 422 -160.47 100.29 -64.45
CA GLU A 422 -159.06 99.85 -64.34
C GLU A 422 -158.69 98.73 -65.32
N VAL A 423 -159.65 98.20 -66.09
CA VAL A 423 -159.43 97.06 -66.97
C VAL A 423 -159.07 97.56 -68.37
N THR A 424 -157.76 97.66 -68.60
CA THR A 424 -157.15 98.07 -69.86
C THR A 424 -156.36 96.94 -70.50
N PHE A 425 -156.58 96.69 -71.78
CA PHE A 425 -155.82 95.72 -72.55
C PHE A 425 -155.62 96.28 -73.96
N ASN A 426 -154.37 96.37 -74.44
CA ASN A 426 -154.02 97.05 -75.70
C ASN A 426 -154.62 98.48 -75.80
N ASP A 427 -154.33 99.33 -74.81
CA ASP A 427 -154.68 100.76 -74.76
C ASP A 427 -156.18 101.10 -74.91
N THR A 428 -157.06 100.09 -74.89
CA THR A 428 -158.51 100.28 -74.94
C THR A 428 -159.06 99.92 -73.57
N SER A 429 -159.78 100.85 -72.92
CA SER A 429 -160.41 100.55 -71.63
C SER A 429 -161.76 99.88 -71.84
N LEU A 430 -162.04 98.90 -70.99
CA LEU A 430 -163.31 98.18 -71.00
C LEU A 430 -164.49 99.12 -70.67
N SER A 431 -164.27 100.08 -69.78
CA SER A 431 -165.24 101.13 -69.44
C SER A 431 -165.65 101.99 -70.64
N THR A 432 -164.73 102.32 -71.55
CA THR A 432 -165.03 103.09 -72.77
C THR A 432 -165.87 102.26 -73.75
N LEU A 433 -165.56 100.98 -73.88
CA LEU A 433 -166.32 100.05 -74.73
C LEU A 433 -167.74 99.80 -74.19
N LEU A 434 -167.89 99.68 -72.87
CA LEU A 434 -169.20 99.55 -72.20
C LEU A 434 -170.04 100.83 -72.30
N GLN A 435 -169.42 101.99 -72.13
CA GLN A 435 -170.09 103.28 -72.32
C GLN A 435 -170.59 103.43 -73.76
N GLY A 436 -169.80 102.98 -74.74
CA GLY A 436 -170.20 102.90 -76.13
C GLY A 436 -171.33 101.90 -76.40
N TYR A 437 -171.35 100.76 -75.67
CA TYR A 437 -172.40 99.74 -75.76
C TYR A 437 -173.72 100.25 -75.19
N PHE A 438 -173.69 100.88 -74.01
CA PHE A 438 -174.85 101.50 -73.39
C PHE A 438 -175.44 102.65 -74.22
N ASN A 439 -174.60 103.39 -74.94
CA ASN A 439 -175.03 104.43 -75.87
C ASN A 439 -175.46 103.89 -77.25
N GLY A 440 -175.47 102.57 -77.45
CA GLY A 440 -175.86 101.92 -78.70
C GLY A 440 -174.87 102.08 -79.88
N THR A 441 -173.70 102.67 -79.62
CA THR A 441 -172.64 102.91 -80.62
C THR A 441 -171.68 101.74 -80.79
N VAL A 442 -171.63 100.84 -79.81
CA VAL A 442 -170.75 99.65 -79.80
C VAL A 442 -171.61 98.41 -79.57
N THR A 443 -171.28 97.30 -80.21
CA THR A 443 -172.02 96.04 -80.11
C THR A 443 -171.41 95.12 -79.05
N GLN A 444 -172.24 94.30 -78.41
CA GLN A 444 -171.85 93.33 -77.36
C GLN A 444 -170.64 92.46 -77.76
N GLU A 445 -170.60 92.04 -79.02
CA GLU A 445 -169.55 91.18 -79.57
C GLU A 445 -168.15 91.81 -79.46
N LYS A 446 -168.04 93.14 -79.58
CA LYS A 446 -166.75 93.84 -79.44
C LYS A 446 -166.24 93.84 -78.01
N VAL A 447 -167.14 93.90 -77.04
CA VAL A 447 -166.80 93.86 -75.60
C VAL A 447 -166.37 92.44 -75.20
N SER A 448 -167.07 91.41 -75.68
CA SER A 448 -166.70 90.01 -75.40
C SER A 448 -165.38 89.59 -76.06
N THR A 449 -165.08 90.11 -77.25
CA THR A 449 -163.82 89.78 -77.96
C THR A 449 -162.60 90.33 -77.23
N PHE A 450 -162.71 91.54 -76.66
CA PHE A 450 -161.65 92.17 -75.87
C PHE A 450 -161.23 91.29 -74.67
N ILE A 451 -162.21 90.81 -73.90
CA ILE A 451 -161.94 90.02 -72.70
C ILE A 451 -161.34 88.64 -73.06
N ALA A 452 -161.81 88.00 -74.13
CA ALA A 452 -161.25 86.74 -74.61
C ALA A 452 -159.79 86.88 -75.07
N SER A 453 -159.43 87.98 -75.73
CA SER A 453 -158.03 88.25 -76.13
C SER A 453 -157.12 88.53 -74.94
N ALA A 454 -157.63 89.15 -73.88
CA ALA A 454 -156.86 89.41 -72.65
C ALA A 454 -156.49 88.11 -71.92
N ASP A 455 -157.45 87.18 -71.78
CA ASP A 455 -157.24 85.90 -71.08
C ASP A 455 -156.26 84.95 -71.82
N ALA A 456 -156.34 84.92 -73.15
CA ALA A 456 -155.45 84.11 -73.97
C ALA A 456 -153.99 84.58 -73.89
N GLY A 457 -153.76 85.91 -73.83
CA GLY A 457 -152.42 86.50 -73.71
C GLY A 457 -151.73 86.15 -72.39
N LEU A 458 -152.45 86.23 -71.26
CA LEU A 458 -151.91 85.90 -69.94
C LEU A 458 -151.59 84.40 -69.78
N THR A 459 -152.40 83.52 -70.38
CA THR A 459 -152.21 82.07 -70.29
C THR A 459 -150.95 81.60 -71.03
N ALA A 460 -150.61 82.21 -72.16
CA ALA A 460 -149.38 81.90 -72.90
C ALA A 460 -148.11 82.30 -72.09
N GLY A 461 -148.12 83.47 -71.44
CA GLY A 461 -146.97 83.96 -70.66
C GLY A 461 -146.61 83.11 -69.44
N ILE A 462 -147.60 82.54 -68.73
CA ILE A 462 -147.36 81.69 -67.54
C ILE A 462 -146.73 80.33 -67.93
N SER A 463 -147.07 79.78 -69.08
CA SER A 463 -146.54 78.48 -69.52
C SER A 463 -145.05 78.54 -69.89
N GLU A 464 -144.56 79.69 -70.35
CA GLU A 464 -143.15 79.90 -70.70
C GLU A 464 -142.27 80.01 -69.46
N LEU A 465 -142.74 80.72 -68.42
CA LEU A 465 -142.04 80.90 -67.13
C LEU A 465 -141.78 79.57 -66.39
N ARG A 466 -142.73 78.64 -66.38
CA ARG A 466 -142.59 77.35 -65.70
C ARG A 466 -141.51 76.44 -66.28
N THR A 467 -141.31 76.49 -67.59
CA THR A 467 -140.26 75.70 -68.25
C THR A 467 -138.88 76.17 -67.78
N ASN A 468 -138.70 77.48 -67.68
CA ASN A 468 -137.42 78.10 -67.28
C ASN A 468 -137.06 77.83 -65.81
N ILE A 469 -138.04 77.80 -64.90
CA ILE A 469 -137.82 77.52 -63.47
C ILE A 469 -137.27 76.10 -63.25
N ASN A 470 -137.79 75.10 -63.99
CA ASN A 470 -137.40 73.71 -63.81
C ASN A 470 -135.98 73.40 -64.31
N GLU A 471 -135.52 74.05 -65.39
CA GLU A 471 -134.14 73.88 -65.88
C GLU A 471 -133.08 74.41 -64.92
N VAL A 472 -133.35 75.56 -64.27
CA VAL A 472 -132.39 76.16 -63.32
C VAL A 472 -132.25 75.32 -62.04
N ASN A 473 -133.35 74.73 -61.56
CA ASN A 473 -133.35 73.94 -60.32
C ASN A 473 -132.60 72.60 -60.46
N ALA A 474 -132.62 71.97 -61.65
CA ALA A 474 -131.90 70.72 -61.89
C ALA A 474 -130.38 70.88 -61.78
N LYS A 475 -129.82 71.97 -62.32
CA LYS A 475 -128.38 72.26 -62.27
C LYS A 475 -127.85 72.58 -60.86
N ARG A 476 -128.70 73.13 -59.99
CA ARG A 476 -128.29 73.48 -58.62
C ARG A 476 -128.03 72.24 -57.76
N ASN A 477 -128.87 71.23 -57.88
CA ASN A 477 -128.76 69.99 -57.10
C ASN A 477 -127.54 69.13 -57.51
N GLU A 478 -127.08 69.24 -58.76
CA GLU A 478 -125.88 68.54 -59.24
C GLU A 478 -124.60 69.09 -58.58
N LEU A 479 -124.47 70.42 -58.47
CA LEU A 479 -123.33 71.09 -57.84
C LEU A 479 -123.27 70.87 -56.32
N GLU A 480 -124.42 70.79 -55.63
CA GLU A 480 -124.46 70.49 -54.18
C GLU A 480 -123.96 69.06 -53.87
N ALA A 481 -124.18 68.10 -54.76
CA ALA A 481 -123.72 66.72 -54.57
C ALA A 481 -122.19 66.57 -54.73
N GLU A 482 -121.59 67.29 -55.69
CA GLU A 482 -120.12 67.28 -55.90
C GLU A 482 -119.36 67.95 -54.74
N GLN A 483 -119.93 68.99 -54.12
CA GLN A 483 -119.32 69.65 -52.95
C GLN A 483 -119.13 68.69 -51.77
N GLN A 484 -120.08 67.78 -51.55
CA GLN A 484 -120.05 66.85 -50.43
C GLN A 484 -119.04 65.71 -50.62
N ALA A 485 -118.80 65.29 -51.86
CA ALA A 485 -117.79 64.29 -52.20
C ALA A 485 -116.36 64.82 -51.95
N LEU A 486 -116.05 66.04 -52.40
CA LEU A 486 -114.72 66.65 -52.21
C LEU A 486 -114.37 66.91 -50.74
N LYS A 487 -115.38 67.17 -49.89
CA LYS A 487 -115.18 67.35 -48.45
C LYS A 487 -114.76 66.04 -47.76
N GLY A 488 -115.27 64.89 -48.21
CA GLY A 488 -114.85 63.57 -47.72
C GLY A 488 -113.41 63.24 -48.08
N SER A 489 -112.95 63.59 -49.29
CA SER A 489 -111.55 63.38 -49.70
C SER A 489 -110.54 64.18 -48.88
N LEU A 490 -110.93 65.32 -48.28
CA LEU A 490 -110.04 66.10 -47.41
C LEU A 490 -109.80 65.43 -46.05
N ASP A 491 -110.80 64.73 -45.52
CA ASP A 491 -110.68 63.99 -44.25
C ASP A 491 -109.75 62.76 -44.40
N ASP A 492 -109.83 62.06 -45.53
CA ASP A 492 -108.93 60.93 -45.85
C ASP A 492 -107.46 61.36 -45.96
N ILE A 493 -107.19 62.54 -46.55
CA ILE A 493 -105.83 63.10 -46.66
C ILE A 493 -105.25 63.44 -45.27
N ASN A 494 -106.07 63.97 -44.36
CA ASN A 494 -105.63 64.27 -42.99
C ASN A 494 -105.31 63.00 -42.19
N ALA A 495 -106.09 61.93 -42.38
CA ALA A 495 -105.77 60.62 -41.81
C ALA A 495 -104.45 60.04 -42.36
N GLY A 496 -104.19 60.22 -43.67
CA GLY A 496 -102.93 59.83 -44.31
C GLY A 496 -101.69 60.55 -43.76
N LYS A 497 -101.81 61.85 -43.43
CA LYS A 497 -100.71 62.62 -42.80
C LYS A 497 -100.38 62.14 -41.38
N ALA A 498 -101.37 61.77 -40.59
CA ALA A 498 -101.16 61.23 -39.24
C ALA A 498 -100.45 59.86 -39.27
N ALA A 499 -100.83 58.99 -40.22
CA ALA A 499 -100.17 57.70 -40.41
C ALA A 499 -98.69 57.86 -40.83
N LEU A 500 -98.37 58.87 -41.64
CA LEU A 500 -97.00 59.15 -42.08
C LEU A 500 -96.10 59.65 -40.94
N GLU A 501 -96.65 60.38 -39.96
CA GLU A 501 -95.91 60.78 -38.76
C GLU A 501 -95.61 59.59 -37.83
N ASP A 502 -96.54 58.65 -37.69
CA ASP A 502 -96.33 57.42 -36.91
C ASP A 502 -95.27 56.53 -37.57
N ALA A 503 -95.31 56.38 -38.89
CA ALA A 503 -94.31 55.63 -39.65
C ALA A 503 -92.88 56.22 -39.49
N ARG A 504 -92.74 57.55 -39.41
CA ARG A 504 -91.45 58.20 -39.11
C ARG A 504 -90.93 57.89 -37.70
N LYS A 505 -91.81 57.83 -36.71
CA LYS A 505 -91.41 57.49 -35.33
C LYS A 505 -90.97 56.03 -35.22
N GLN A 506 -91.69 55.12 -35.88
CA GLN A 506 -91.32 53.70 -35.93
C GLN A 506 -89.95 53.50 -36.58
N LEU A 507 -89.67 54.14 -37.71
CA LEU A 507 -88.38 54.06 -38.39
C LEU A 507 -87.22 54.57 -37.52
N ASN A 508 -87.42 55.67 -36.79
CA ASN A 508 -86.37 56.24 -35.94
C ASN A 508 -86.07 55.38 -34.68
N ASN A 509 -87.10 54.74 -34.12
CA ASN A 509 -86.92 53.77 -33.03
C ASN A 509 -86.15 52.55 -33.53
N GLN A 510 -86.53 52.00 -34.69
CA GLN A 510 -85.85 50.87 -35.32
C GLN A 510 -84.38 51.21 -35.63
N ARG A 511 -84.10 52.43 -36.10
CA ARG A 511 -82.72 52.90 -36.32
C ARG A 511 -81.88 52.87 -35.04
N THR A 512 -82.44 53.36 -33.94
CA THR A 512 -81.73 53.45 -32.66
C THR A 512 -81.46 52.06 -32.05
N GLU A 513 -82.43 51.15 -32.17
CA GLU A 513 -82.30 49.77 -31.68
C GLU A 513 -81.21 49.01 -32.45
N THR A 514 -81.23 49.06 -33.78
CA THR A 514 -80.23 48.38 -34.62
C THR A 514 -78.84 49.04 -34.54
N GLU A 515 -78.74 50.37 -34.40
CA GLU A 515 -77.46 51.06 -34.14
C GLU A 515 -76.82 50.57 -32.82
N GLN A 516 -77.62 50.27 -31.79
CA GLN A 516 -77.14 49.74 -30.52
C GLN A 516 -76.70 48.27 -30.63
N GLU A 517 -77.45 47.44 -31.36
CA GLU A 517 -77.06 46.05 -31.66
C GLU A 517 -75.74 45.98 -32.44
N LEU A 518 -75.54 46.85 -33.44
CA LEU A 518 -74.28 46.94 -34.18
C LEU A 518 -73.11 47.42 -33.30
N ALA A 519 -73.35 48.32 -32.34
CA ALA A 519 -72.32 48.76 -31.41
C ALA A 519 -71.92 47.66 -30.41
N ASP A 520 -72.87 46.81 -30.02
CA ASP A 520 -72.61 45.67 -29.13
C ASP A 520 -71.91 44.53 -29.89
N GLY A 521 -72.32 44.24 -31.12
CA GLY A 521 -71.65 43.30 -32.02
C GLY A 521 -70.18 43.68 -32.25
N ARG A 522 -69.88 44.98 -32.45
CA ARG A 522 -68.50 45.45 -32.59
C ARG A 522 -67.65 45.21 -31.34
N ARG A 523 -68.21 45.49 -30.17
CA ARG A 523 -67.52 45.28 -28.88
C ARG A 523 -67.29 43.81 -28.56
N GLN A 524 -68.10 42.91 -29.10
CA GLN A 524 -67.88 41.46 -29.00
C GLN A 524 -66.74 41.02 -29.91
N LEU A 525 -66.71 41.46 -31.17
CA LEU A 525 -65.62 41.21 -32.11
C LEU A 525 -64.27 41.74 -31.60
N ASP A 526 -64.22 42.98 -31.10
CA ASP A 526 -62.98 43.57 -30.58
C ASP A 526 -62.45 42.78 -29.35
N ARG A 527 -63.34 42.19 -28.53
CA ARG A 527 -62.94 41.31 -27.43
C ARG A 527 -62.41 39.97 -27.94
N GLY A 528 -63.08 39.35 -28.91
CA GLY A 528 -62.62 38.12 -29.54
C GLY A 528 -61.22 38.25 -30.16
N TRP A 529 -60.95 39.34 -30.88
CA TRP A 529 -59.61 39.62 -31.40
C TRP A 529 -58.55 39.84 -30.30
N SER A 530 -58.91 40.48 -29.19
CA SER A 530 -57.99 40.64 -28.05
C SER A 530 -57.68 39.33 -27.34
N GLU A 531 -58.65 38.43 -27.23
CA GLU A 531 -58.47 37.08 -26.65
C GLU A 531 -57.62 36.21 -27.57
N TYR A 532 -57.83 36.29 -28.89
CA TYR A 532 -56.97 35.66 -29.90
C TYR A 532 -55.51 36.12 -29.81
N ASP A 533 -55.26 37.44 -29.76
CA ASP A 533 -53.91 38.01 -29.62
C ASP A 533 -53.22 37.63 -28.30
N GLN A 534 -54.00 37.33 -27.26
CA GLN A 534 -53.46 36.79 -26.01
C GLN A 534 -53.06 35.31 -26.20
N GLY A 535 -53.93 34.49 -26.77
CA GLY A 535 -53.64 33.08 -27.03
C GLY A 535 -52.44 32.88 -27.97
N VAL A 536 -52.25 33.74 -28.97
CA VAL A 536 -51.05 33.71 -29.83
C VAL A 536 -49.75 33.97 -29.04
N ARG A 537 -49.78 34.87 -28.05
CA ARG A 537 -48.61 35.14 -27.20
C ARG A 537 -48.32 33.97 -26.24
N GLU A 538 -49.35 33.42 -25.63
CA GLU A 538 -49.23 32.25 -24.76
C GLU A 538 -48.69 31.03 -25.53
N LEU A 539 -49.11 30.85 -26.80
CA LEU A 539 -48.58 29.81 -27.68
C LEU A 539 -47.08 30.02 -28.00
N GLU A 540 -46.66 31.27 -28.24
CA GLU A 540 -45.25 31.58 -28.54
C GLU A 540 -44.36 31.36 -27.30
N GLU A 541 -44.83 31.75 -26.11
CA GLU A 541 -44.16 31.48 -24.84
C GLU A 541 -44.04 29.97 -24.58
N ALA A 542 -45.10 29.19 -24.86
CA ALA A 542 -45.07 27.73 -24.75
C ALA A 542 -44.07 27.08 -25.74
N LYS A 543 -43.94 27.61 -26.96
CA LYS A 543 -42.96 27.15 -27.95
C LYS A 543 -41.52 27.45 -27.54
N GLU A 544 -41.26 28.63 -26.98
CA GLU A 544 -39.94 28.96 -26.45
C GLU A 544 -39.57 28.05 -25.27
N ALA A 545 -40.51 27.81 -24.34
CA ALA A 545 -40.31 26.89 -23.22
C ALA A 545 -40.06 25.43 -23.67
N LEU A 546 -40.78 24.96 -24.69
CA LEU A 546 -40.54 23.63 -25.28
C LEU A 546 -39.13 23.55 -25.91
N ALA A 547 -38.69 24.59 -26.60
CA ALA A 547 -37.36 24.63 -27.20
C ALA A 547 -36.23 24.64 -26.15
N GLU A 548 -36.43 25.33 -25.03
CA GLU A 548 -35.51 25.31 -23.88
C GLU A 548 -35.48 23.92 -23.23
N GLY A 549 -36.65 23.33 -22.94
CA GLY A 549 -36.75 21.98 -22.40
C GLY A 549 -36.15 20.90 -23.31
N GLN A 550 -36.27 21.04 -24.64
CA GLN A 550 -35.64 20.15 -25.61
C GLN A 550 -34.11 20.24 -25.56
N ALA A 551 -33.56 21.45 -25.42
CA ALA A 551 -32.12 21.67 -25.32
C ALA A 551 -31.56 21.09 -24.01
N ASP A 552 -32.26 21.32 -22.90
CA ASP A 552 -31.90 20.77 -21.58
C ASP A 552 -31.94 19.23 -21.59
N TYR A 553 -32.95 18.63 -22.22
CA TYR A 553 -33.02 17.18 -22.40
C TYR A 553 -31.85 16.63 -23.23
N GLU A 554 -31.48 17.28 -24.34
CA GLU A 554 -30.33 16.86 -25.14
C GLU A 554 -28.98 16.97 -24.41
N GLU A 555 -28.83 18.00 -23.56
CA GLU A 555 -27.66 18.14 -22.69
C GLU A 555 -27.66 17.09 -21.58
N GLY A 556 -28.80 16.86 -20.93
CA GLY A 556 -28.99 15.81 -19.93
C GLY A 556 -28.68 14.41 -20.46
N VAL A 557 -29.14 14.08 -21.67
CA VAL A 557 -28.80 12.81 -22.35
C VAL A 557 -27.29 12.66 -22.57
N LYS A 558 -26.58 13.74 -22.93
CA LYS A 558 -25.11 13.68 -23.14
C LYS A 558 -24.37 13.46 -21.82
N THR A 559 -24.76 14.18 -20.78
CA THR A 559 -24.16 14.04 -19.43
C THR A 559 -24.41 12.66 -18.87
N PHE A 560 -25.66 12.19 -18.89
CA PHE A 560 -26.04 10.85 -18.45
C PHE A 560 -25.26 9.74 -19.19
N ASN A 561 -25.14 9.80 -20.51
CA ASN A 561 -24.38 8.78 -21.24
C ASN A 561 -22.89 8.72 -20.85
N LYS A 562 -22.30 9.86 -20.50
CA LYS A 562 -20.90 9.92 -20.05
C LYS A 562 -20.78 9.37 -18.63
N GLU A 563 -21.60 9.86 -17.71
CA GLU A 563 -21.60 9.43 -16.31
C GLU A 563 -21.97 7.95 -16.18
N LYS A 564 -22.91 7.45 -16.98
CA LYS A 564 -23.23 6.03 -17.07
C LYS A 564 -22.02 5.18 -17.44
N GLN A 565 -21.20 5.62 -18.39
CA GLN A 565 -20.02 4.87 -18.79
C GLN A 565 -18.95 4.83 -17.68
N ASP A 566 -18.79 5.92 -16.93
CA ASP A 566 -17.87 5.97 -15.79
C ASP A 566 -18.41 5.12 -14.61
N ALA A 567 -19.69 5.25 -14.27
CA ALA A 567 -20.35 4.45 -13.23
C ALA A 567 -20.35 2.94 -13.55
N GLU A 568 -20.63 2.54 -14.79
CA GLU A 568 -20.54 1.12 -15.21
C GLU A 568 -19.12 0.56 -15.09
N ARG A 569 -18.09 1.40 -15.25
CA ARG A 569 -16.69 1.00 -15.08
C ARG A 569 -16.35 0.85 -13.60
N GLU A 570 -16.70 1.83 -12.77
CA GLU A 570 -16.48 1.80 -11.32
C GLU A 570 -17.24 0.63 -10.66
N ILE A 571 -18.50 0.39 -11.03
CA ILE A 571 -19.27 -0.77 -10.56
C ILE A 571 -18.56 -2.08 -10.93
N LYS A 572 -18.01 -2.18 -12.14
CA LYS A 572 -17.31 -3.39 -12.58
C LYS A 572 -15.99 -3.61 -11.83
N GLU A 573 -15.24 -2.54 -11.58
CA GLU A 573 -14.01 -2.57 -10.78
C GLU A 573 -14.33 -3.00 -9.34
N ALA A 574 -15.34 -2.39 -8.71
CA ALA A 574 -15.82 -2.75 -7.37
C ALA A 574 -16.37 -4.19 -7.29
N GLU A 575 -17.09 -4.68 -8.31
CA GLU A 575 -17.54 -6.08 -8.37
C GLU A 575 -16.37 -7.07 -8.46
N GLN A 576 -15.28 -6.69 -9.13
CA GLN A 576 -14.08 -7.49 -9.21
C GLN A 576 -13.36 -7.52 -7.86
N GLU A 577 -13.14 -6.36 -7.23
CA GLU A 577 -12.56 -6.24 -5.88
C GLU A 577 -13.37 -7.05 -4.84
N LEU A 578 -14.70 -6.98 -4.90
CA LEU A 578 -15.58 -7.77 -4.04
C LEU A 578 -15.40 -9.28 -4.26
N THR A 579 -15.22 -9.71 -5.51
CA THR A 579 -14.99 -11.12 -5.84
C THR A 579 -13.63 -11.59 -5.31
N GLU A 580 -12.61 -10.75 -5.42
CA GLU A 580 -11.26 -11.03 -4.91
C GLU A 580 -11.27 -11.09 -3.37
N ALA A 581 -11.87 -10.11 -2.69
CA ALA A 581 -12.03 -10.09 -1.24
C ALA A 581 -12.80 -11.33 -0.70
N LEU A 582 -13.85 -11.76 -1.41
CA LEU A 582 -14.58 -12.99 -1.07
C LEU A 582 -13.72 -14.26 -1.25
N ALA A 583 -12.88 -14.30 -2.29
CA ALA A 583 -11.97 -15.42 -2.49
C ALA A 583 -10.88 -15.46 -1.42
N GLU A 584 -10.33 -14.30 -1.04
CA GLU A 584 -9.34 -14.17 0.03
C GLU A 584 -9.92 -14.64 1.37
N LEU A 585 -11.15 -14.21 1.69
CA LEU A 585 -11.89 -14.63 2.89
C LEU A 585 -12.07 -16.16 2.97
N ASP A 586 -12.35 -16.83 1.84
CA ASP A 586 -12.52 -18.29 1.77
C ASP A 586 -11.18 -19.04 1.92
N THR A 587 -10.05 -18.37 1.65
CA THR A 587 -8.69 -18.94 1.75
C THR A 587 -7.97 -18.65 3.06
N LEU A 588 -8.53 -17.82 3.95
CA LEU A 588 -7.92 -17.48 5.23
C LEU A 588 -7.63 -18.74 6.06
N ALA A 589 -6.34 -19.02 6.26
CA ALA A 589 -5.87 -20.10 7.11
C ALA A 589 -5.94 -19.71 8.60
N ALA A 590 -5.84 -20.72 9.47
CA ALA A 590 -5.67 -20.48 10.91
C ALA A 590 -4.37 -19.70 11.19
N PRO A 591 -4.35 -18.83 12.23
CA PRO A 591 -3.13 -18.14 12.62
C PRO A 591 -2.03 -19.14 12.91
N THR A 592 -0.84 -18.87 12.36
CA THR A 592 0.37 -19.65 12.61
C THR A 592 1.20 -18.93 13.65
N TYR A 593 1.55 -19.64 14.71
CA TYR A 593 2.35 -19.12 15.81
C TYR A 593 3.80 -19.56 15.62
N TYR A 594 4.73 -18.62 15.75
CA TYR A 594 6.15 -18.88 15.69
C TYR A 594 6.72 -18.71 17.09
N LEU A 595 7.05 -19.84 17.72
CA LEU A 595 7.68 -19.87 19.03
C LEU A 595 9.18 -20.13 18.88
N SER A 596 9.99 -19.19 19.36
CA SER A 596 11.45 -19.32 19.37
C SER A 596 11.98 -19.21 20.80
N VAL A 597 12.72 -20.22 21.23
CA VAL A 597 13.43 -20.15 22.51
C VAL A 597 14.69 -19.30 22.33
N ARG A 598 15.25 -18.78 23.43
CA ARG A 598 16.51 -18.00 23.36
C ARG A 598 17.64 -18.75 22.63
N HIS A 599 17.70 -20.08 22.74
CA HIS A 599 18.71 -20.91 22.09
C HIS A 599 18.43 -21.15 20.59
N ASP A 600 17.27 -20.76 20.07
CA ASP A 600 17.00 -20.76 18.62
C ASP A 600 17.63 -19.54 17.92
N ASN A 601 18.08 -18.53 18.69
CA ASN A 601 18.72 -17.35 18.13
C ASN A 601 20.14 -17.69 17.63
N GLY A 602 20.28 -17.79 16.30
CA GLY A 602 21.54 -18.17 15.65
C GLY A 602 22.75 -17.30 16.03
N GLN A 603 22.57 -16.02 16.38
CA GLN A 603 23.69 -15.18 16.83
C GLN A 603 24.24 -15.62 18.19
N LEU A 604 23.35 -16.05 19.10
CA LEU A 604 23.71 -16.49 20.44
C LEU A 604 24.36 -17.88 20.42
N VAL A 605 23.84 -18.78 19.58
CA VAL A 605 24.41 -20.11 19.31
C VAL A 605 25.77 -20.00 18.64
N GLU A 606 25.96 -19.08 17.68
CA GLU A 606 27.25 -18.91 17.03
C GLU A 606 28.32 -18.39 18.01
N PHE A 607 27.95 -17.55 18.98
CA PHE A 607 28.86 -17.17 20.06
C PHE A 607 29.24 -18.37 20.95
N GLU A 608 28.29 -19.27 21.24
CA GLU A 608 28.54 -20.52 21.96
C GLU A 608 29.53 -21.40 21.20
N ASN A 609 29.24 -21.68 19.94
CA ASN A 609 30.10 -22.45 19.04
C ASN A 609 31.52 -21.87 19.02
N ASN A 610 31.67 -20.55 18.97
CA ASN A 610 32.98 -19.89 19.01
C ASN A 610 33.72 -20.06 20.35
N ALA A 611 32.99 -20.01 21.48
CA ALA A 611 33.56 -20.26 22.80
C ALA A 611 33.96 -21.73 22.99
N GLU A 612 33.17 -22.68 22.47
CA GLU A 612 33.47 -24.12 22.48
C GLU A 612 34.69 -24.45 21.60
N ARG A 613 34.76 -23.89 20.38
CA ARG A 613 35.95 -23.99 19.50
C ARG A 613 37.23 -23.59 20.24
N MET A 614 37.15 -22.55 21.07
CA MET A 614 38.28 -22.12 21.90
C MET A 614 38.66 -23.18 22.94
N SER A 615 37.68 -23.82 23.57
CA SER A 615 37.86 -24.91 24.53
C SER A 615 38.47 -26.16 23.88
N ASP A 616 38.04 -26.52 22.66
CA ASP A 616 38.56 -27.69 21.94
C ASP A 616 40.02 -27.49 21.53
N LEU A 617 40.34 -26.33 20.97
CA LEU A 617 41.73 -25.95 20.70
C LEU A 617 42.57 -25.94 22.00
N ALA A 618 41.96 -25.55 23.13
CA ALA A 618 42.59 -25.58 24.45
C ALA A 618 42.86 -26.97 25.01
N THR A 619 42.23 -28.00 24.47
CA THR A 619 42.42 -29.37 24.95
C THR A 619 43.65 -30.01 24.33
N ILE A 620 43.91 -29.74 23.04
CA ILE A 620 44.97 -30.43 22.29
C ILE A 620 46.33 -29.73 22.42
N PHE A 621 46.40 -28.41 22.18
CA PHE A 621 47.67 -27.68 22.16
C PHE A 621 48.44 -27.84 23.48
N PRO A 622 47.84 -27.56 24.64
CA PRO A 622 48.53 -27.67 25.92
C PRO A 622 49.07 -29.06 26.27
N VAL A 623 48.44 -30.15 25.79
CA VAL A 623 48.98 -31.51 26.00
C VAL A 623 50.35 -31.64 25.35
N VAL A 624 50.53 -31.11 24.15
CA VAL A 624 51.82 -31.07 23.46
C VAL A 624 52.82 -30.16 24.20
N PHE A 625 52.38 -28.99 24.67
CA PHE A 625 53.22 -28.10 25.50
C PHE A 625 53.71 -28.82 26.77
N PHE A 626 52.84 -29.55 27.47
CA PHE A 626 53.22 -30.32 28.66
C PHE A 626 54.13 -31.49 28.33
N LEU A 627 53.91 -32.22 27.24
CA LEU A 627 54.80 -33.30 26.82
C LEU A 627 56.21 -32.78 26.53
N ILE A 628 56.33 -31.64 25.83
CA ILE A 628 57.62 -30.99 25.55
C ILE A 628 58.24 -30.45 26.84
N ALA A 629 57.47 -29.75 27.67
CA ALA A 629 57.94 -29.21 28.94
C ALA A 629 58.42 -30.32 29.89
N ALA A 630 57.70 -31.45 29.95
CA ALA A 630 58.06 -32.62 30.74
C ALA A 630 59.35 -33.27 30.22
N LEU A 631 59.49 -33.46 28.90
CA LEU A 631 60.70 -34.01 28.29
C LEU A 631 61.93 -33.12 28.55
N VAL A 632 61.77 -31.81 28.43
CA VAL A 632 62.87 -30.86 28.62
C VAL A 632 63.19 -30.69 30.11
N THR A 633 62.20 -30.73 30.99
CA THR A 633 62.43 -30.77 32.44
C THR A 633 63.14 -32.06 32.85
N LEU A 634 62.72 -33.21 32.29
CA LEU A 634 63.37 -34.51 32.46
C LEU A 634 64.86 -34.45 32.13
N THR A 635 65.20 -33.93 30.96
CA THR A 635 66.60 -33.79 30.55
C THR A 635 67.40 -32.84 31.44
N THR A 636 66.81 -31.71 31.82
CA THR A 636 67.49 -30.69 32.64
C THR A 636 67.80 -31.20 34.04
N VAL A 637 66.81 -31.80 34.70
CA VAL A 637 66.96 -32.35 36.05
C VAL A 637 67.90 -33.55 36.05
N THR A 638 67.79 -34.44 35.07
CA THR A 638 68.74 -35.56 34.90
C THR A 638 70.17 -35.04 34.80
N ARG A 639 70.40 -34.03 33.94
CA ARG A 639 71.73 -33.46 33.75
C ARG A 639 72.26 -32.80 35.01
N MET A 640 71.42 -32.05 35.73
CA MET A 640 71.79 -31.44 37.01
C MET A 640 72.25 -32.49 38.03
N ILE A 641 71.49 -33.57 38.19
CA ILE A 641 71.83 -34.66 39.12
C ILE A 641 73.15 -35.33 38.71
N GLU A 642 73.37 -35.54 37.41
CA GLU A 642 74.60 -36.15 36.91
C GLU A 642 75.85 -35.29 37.11
N GLU A 643 75.75 -33.96 36.96
CA GLU A 643 76.87 -33.05 37.21
C GLU A 643 77.25 -33.00 38.69
N GLN A 644 76.28 -33.17 39.59
CA GLN A 644 76.49 -33.15 41.03
C GLN A 644 76.72 -34.54 41.63
N ARG A 645 77.04 -35.52 40.80
CA ARG A 645 77.24 -36.92 41.23
C ARG A 645 78.36 -37.07 42.26
N VAL A 646 79.46 -36.31 42.10
CA VAL A 646 80.57 -36.28 43.06
C VAL A 646 80.15 -35.66 44.39
N GLU A 647 79.33 -34.60 44.35
CA GLU A 647 78.76 -33.97 45.55
C GLU A 647 77.85 -34.95 46.31
N MET A 648 76.97 -35.66 45.60
CA MET A 648 76.12 -36.72 46.19
C MET A 648 76.96 -37.84 46.81
N GLY A 649 78.02 -38.30 46.12
CA GLY A 649 78.94 -39.30 46.65
C GLY A 649 79.67 -38.85 47.92
N THR A 650 80.07 -37.57 47.96
CA THR A 650 80.71 -36.95 49.12
C THR A 650 79.76 -36.85 50.31
N LEU A 651 78.52 -36.39 50.08
CA LEU A 651 77.50 -36.35 51.13
C LEU A 651 77.20 -37.75 51.67
N LYS A 652 77.11 -38.76 50.80
CA LYS A 652 76.90 -40.15 51.21
C LYS A 652 78.07 -40.71 52.02
N ALA A 653 79.31 -40.36 51.64
CA ALA A 653 80.53 -40.72 52.39
C ALA A 653 80.60 -40.01 53.77
N LEU A 654 80.09 -38.78 53.88
CA LEU A 654 79.99 -38.01 55.13
C LEU A 654 78.83 -38.48 56.06
N GLY A 655 78.15 -39.57 55.70
CA GLY A 655 77.10 -40.20 56.49
C GLY A 655 75.75 -39.49 56.43
N TYR A 656 75.44 -38.79 55.34
CA TYR A 656 74.06 -38.37 55.06
C TYR A 656 73.25 -39.55 54.51
N THR A 657 71.97 -39.63 54.88
CA THR A 657 71.09 -40.68 54.34
C THR A 657 70.68 -40.36 52.90
N ASP A 658 70.32 -41.37 52.12
CA ASP A 658 69.82 -41.18 50.75
C ASP A 658 68.63 -40.20 50.70
N ARG A 659 67.76 -40.21 51.74
CA ARG A 659 66.64 -39.27 51.88
C ARG A 659 67.10 -37.83 52.12
N ASP A 660 68.18 -37.61 52.86
CA ASP A 660 68.71 -36.26 53.10
C ASP A 660 69.31 -35.66 51.83
N ILE A 661 69.96 -36.49 51.01
CA ILE A 661 70.50 -36.07 49.71
C ILE A 661 69.37 -35.77 48.72
N GLN A 662 68.33 -36.63 48.66
CA GLN A 662 67.17 -36.43 47.79
C GLN A 662 66.43 -35.12 48.03
N LYS A 663 66.27 -34.70 49.30
CA LYS A 663 65.59 -33.45 49.65
C LYS A 663 66.18 -32.23 48.95
N LYS A 664 67.50 -32.19 48.73
CA LYS A 664 68.17 -31.06 48.05
C LYS A 664 67.59 -30.86 46.64
N TYR A 665 67.50 -31.95 45.88
CA TYR A 665 67.06 -31.93 44.50
C TYR A 665 65.54 -31.79 44.37
N TYR A 666 64.76 -32.40 45.27
CA TYR A 666 63.31 -32.21 45.29
C TYR A 666 62.94 -30.76 45.58
N TRP A 667 63.56 -30.10 46.56
CA TRP A 667 63.27 -28.69 46.84
C TRP A 667 63.66 -27.77 45.68
N TYR A 668 64.76 -28.06 44.98
CA TYR A 668 65.14 -27.32 43.79
C TYR A 668 64.09 -27.46 42.68
N ALA A 669 63.73 -28.70 42.33
CA ALA A 669 62.75 -28.96 41.28
C ALA A 669 61.37 -28.42 41.65
N LEU A 670 60.92 -28.65 42.89
CA LEU A 670 59.63 -28.22 43.41
C LEU A 670 59.51 -26.69 43.43
N SER A 671 60.54 -25.96 43.87
CA SER A 671 60.49 -24.49 43.89
C SER A 671 60.46 -23.89 42.49
N ALA A 672 61.24 -24.42 41.53
CA ALA A 672 61.17 -23.99 40.14
C ALA A 672 59.78 -24.22 39.54
N THR A 673 59.21 -25.41 39.77
CA THR A 673 57.89 -25.79 39.26
C THR A 673 56.77 -24.99 39.93
N LEU A 674 56.78 -24.79 41.26
CA LEU A 674 55.73 -24.03 41.95
C LEU A 674 55.73 -22.56 41.55
N VAL A 675 56.91 -21.91 41.50
CA VAL A 675 56.99 -20.51 41.09
C VAL A 675 56.58 -20.38 39.62
N GLY A 676 57.05 -21.29 38.76
CA GLY A 676 56.63 -21.34 37.35
C GLY A 676 55.13 -21.53 37.20
N ALA A 677 54.53 -22.46 37.94
CA ALA A 677 53.10 -22.75 37.90
C ALA A 677 52.27 -21.56 38.42
N ILE A 678 52.65 -20.93 39.54
CA ILE A 678 51.93 -19.76 40.07
C ILE A 678 51.96 -18.60 39.06
N LEU A 679 53.13 -18.28 38.52
CA LEU A 679 53.24 -17.24 37.49
C LEU A 679 52.50 -17.62 36.21
N GLY A 680 52.54 -18.90 35.84
CA GLY A 680 51.80 -19.46 34.73
C GLY A 680 50.30 -19.29 34.90
N LEU A 681 49.74 -19.69 36.05
CA LEU A 681 48.31 -19.54 36.35
C LEU A 681 47.88 -18.07 36.33
N VAL A 682 48.66 -17.18 36.96
CA VAL A 682 48.36 -15.74 36.97
C VAL A 682 48.34 -15.18 35.55
N LEU A 683 49.38 -15.43 34.75
CA LEU A 683 49.44 -14.95 33.37
C LEU A 683 48.38 -15.64 32.49
N GLY A 684 48.15 -16.93 32.69
CA GLY A 684 47.20 -17.74 31.95
C GLY A 684 45.78 -17.22 32.12
N TYR A 685 45.27 -17.14 33.37
CA TYR A 685 43.91 -16.68 33.63
C TYR A 685 43.67 -15.19 33.34
N THR A 686 44.73 -14.37 33.22
CA THR A 686 44.55 -12.92 33.03
C THR A 686 44.84 -12.43 31.62
N LEU A 687 45.92 -12.91 31.00
CA LEU A 687 46.39 -12.37 29.72
C LEU A 687 45.71 -13.06 28.53
N LEU A 688 45.67 -14.40 28.54
CA LEU A 688 45.20 -15.16 27.37
C LEU A 688 43.70 -14.98 27.11
N PRO A 689 42.79 -15.16 28.10
CA PRO A 689 41.38 -14.90 27.88
C PRO A 689 41.10 -13.48 27.39
N LYS A 690 41.78 -12.46 27.93
CA LYS A 690 41.61 -11.06 27.51
C LYS A 690 42.05 -10.82 26.07
N VAL A 691 43.22 -11.32 25.68
CA VAL A 691 43.73 -11.13 24.30
C VAL A 691 42.79 -11.80 23.30
N ILE A 692 42.29 -13.00 23.62
CA ILE A 692 41.37 -13.73 22.76
C ILE A 692 40.01 -13.04 22.70
N PHE A 693 39.40 -12.72 23.85
CA PHE A 693 38.09 -12.08 23.86
C PHE A 693 38.08 -10.72 23.16
N ASN A 694 39.12 -9.91 23.34
CA ASN A 694 39.23 -8.63 22.63
C ASN A 694 39.28 -8.79 21.10
N ALA A 695 39.73 -9.94 20.59
CA ALA A 695 39.66 -10.25 19.16
C ALA A 695 38.20 -10.47 18.71
N TYR A 696 37.41 -11.15 19.54
CA TYR A 696 35.99 -11.39 19.32
C TYR A 696 35.11 -10.16 19.53
N GLN A 697 35.56 -9.15 20.28
CA GLN A 697 34.84 -7.88 20.42
C GLN A 697 34.69 -7.11 19.10
N ILE A 698 35.46 -7.46 18.05
CA ILE A 698 35.26 -6.92 16.70
C ILE A 698 33.93 -7.41 16.12
N LEU A 699 33.50 -8.62 16.48
CA LEU A 699 32.27 -9.23 15.98
C LEU A 699 31.09 -9.02 16.93
N TYR A 700 31.35 -8.95 18.24
CA TYR A 700 30.31 -8.96 19.27
C TYR A 700 30.35 -7.71 20.18
N ASN A 701 29.20 -7.06 20.37
CA ASN A 701 28.98 -5.96 21.31
C ASN A 701 28.66 -6.45 22.73
N LEU A 702 29.59 -7.21 23.32
CA LEU A 702 29.47 -7.71 24.69
C LEU A 702 30.26 -6.85 25.70
N PRO A 703 29.84 -6.82 26.98
CA PRO A 703 30.59 -6.13 28.02
C PRO A 703 31.99 -6.72 28.22
N PRO A 704 32.90 -6.02 28.92
CA PRO A 704 34.25 -6.51 29.17
C PRO A 704 34.27 -7.89 29.83
N LEU A 705 35.17 -8.76 29.37
CA LEU A 705 35.31 -10.15 29.82
C LEU A 705 35.29 -10.31 31.35
N ALA A 706 34.36 -11.11 31.86
CA ALA A 706 34.35 -11.59 33.22
C ALA A 706 35.39 -12.72 33.38
N LEU A 707 36.39 -12.49 34.24
CA LEU A 707 37.41 -13.49 34.54
C LEU A 707 37.03 -14.30 35.77
N ASP A 708 36.97 -15.61 35.62
CA ASP A 708 36.76 -16.55 36.72
C ASP A 708 37.97 -17.49 36.95
N PHE A 709 38.01 -18.11 38.12
CA PHE A 709 39.07 -19.01 38.55
C PHE A 709 38.59 -20.47 38.62
N TYR A 710 39.05 -21.28 37.67
CA TYR A 710 38.64 -22.68 37.55
C TYR A 710 39.57 -23.63 38.32
N TRP A 711 39.08 -24.21 39.42
CA TRP A 711 39.85 -25.15 40.24
C TRP A 711 40.28 -26.41 39.50
N SER A 712 39.45 -26.93 38.59
CA SER A 712 39.75 -28.11 37.77
C SER A 712 41.02 -27.91 36.96
N PHE A 713 41.09 -26.86 36.14
CA PHE A 713 42.23 -26.57 35.28
C PHE A 713 43.49 -26.25 36.09
N THR A 714 43.34 -25.54 37.21
CA THR A 714 44.44 -25.27 38.14
C THR A 714 45.01 -26.56 38.72
N LEU A 715 44.17 -27.47 39.21
CA LEU A 715 44.61 -28.71 39.83
C LEU A 715 45.25 -29.65 38.81
N ILE A 716 44.67 -29.77 37.61
CA ILE A 716 45.21 -30.60 36.52
C ILE A 716 46.58 -30.08 36.09
N SER A 717 46.70 -28.80 35.76
CA SER A 717 47.97 -28.21 35.32
C SER A 717 49.06 -28.29 36.39
N LEU A 718 48.72 -28.02 37.65
CA LEU A 718 49.64 -28.14 38.78
C LEU A 718 50.07 -29.61 38.99
N ALA A 719 49.14 -30.56 38.91
CA ALA A 719 49.43 -31.98 39.04
C ALA A 719 50.39 -32.44 37.93
N VAL A 720 50.13 -32.09 36.66
CA VAL A 720 50.98 -32.44 35.52
C VAL A 720 52.38 -31.81 35.64
N ALA A 721 52.45 -30.53 36.00
CA ALA A 721 53.71 -29.81 36.20
C ALA A 721 54.56 -30.44 37.33
N LEU A 722 53.94 -30.70 38.49
CA LEU A 722 54.61 -31.34 39.63
C LEU A 722 55.02 -32.77 39.30
N PHE A 723 54.15 -33.55 38.66
CA PHE A 723 54.43 -34.92 38.24
C PHE A 723 55.66 -34.97 37.33
N SER A 724 55.73 -34.11 36.31
CA SER A 724 56.84 -34.09 35.35
C SER A 724 58.21 -33.84 36.00
N SER A 725 58.27 -32.96 37.00
CA SER A 725 59.51 -32.56 37.66
C SER A 725 59.91 -33.52 38.80
N ILE A 726 58.95 -33.94 39.62
CA ILE A 726 59.18 -34.78 40.81
C ILE A 726 59.46 -36.24 40.39
N VAL A 727 58.67 -36.82 39.49
CA VAL A 727 58.84 -38.22 39.06
C VAL A 727 60.18 -38.40 38.38
N THR A 728 60.57 -37.42 37.55
CA THR A 728 61.90 -37.32 36.97
C THR A 728 62.99 -37.38 38.04
N ALA A 729 62.94 -36.46 39.01
CA ALA A 729 63.97 -36.38 40.05
C ALA A 729 64.02 -37.68 40.85
N TRP A 730 62.85 -38.24 41.19
CA TRP A 730 62.72 -39.49 41.92
C TRP A 730 63.34 -40.66 41.16
N TYR A 731 63.03 -40.81 39.87
CA TYR A 731 63.54 -41.91 39.04
C TYR A 731 65.07 -41.87 38.95
N VAL A 732 65.65 -40.70 38.66
CA VAL A 732 67.10 -40.53 38.49
C VAL A 732 67.83 -40.70 39.82
N LEU A 733 67.35 -40.05 40.90
CA LEU A 733 67.99 -40.12 42.22
C LEU A 733 67.91 -41.53 42.81
N ARG A 734 66.79 -42.23 42.66
CA ARG A 734 66.63 -43.61 43.15
C ARG A 734 67.60 -44.57 42.46
N LYS A 735 67.89 -44.34 41.17
CA LYS A 735 68.85 -45.12 40.41
C LYS A 735 70.29 -44.84 40.86
N ASP A 736 70.67 -43.56 40.95
CA ASP A 736 72.06 -43.18 41.25
C ASP A 736 72.42 -43.42 42.73
N LEU A 737 71.52 -43.12 43.67
CA LEU A 737 71.77 -43.30 45.11
C LEU A 737 71.77 -44.76 45.56
N LYS A 738 71.30 -45.72 44.75
CA LYS A 738 71.50 -47.15 45.05
C LYS A 738 72.98 -47.58 44.94
N THR A 739 73.82 -46.80 44.29
CA THR A 739 75.24 -47.13 44.11
C THR A 739 76.09 -46.73 45.33
N THR A 740 77.30 -47.29 45.43
CA THR A 740 78.23 -47.01 46.53
C THR A 740 78.89 -45.63 46.39
N PRO A 741 79.26 -44.96 47.50
CA PRO A 741 79.88 -43.62 47.46
C PRO A 741 81.10 -43.53 46.55
N ALA A 742 81.97 -44.55 46.54
CA ALA A 742 83.16 -44.59 45.71
C ALA A 742 82.86 -44.58 44.20
N ILE A 743 81.73 -45.17 43.78
CA ILE A 743 81.30 -45.17 42.37
C ILE A 743 80.70 -43.81 41.97
N LEU A 744 80.03 -43.12 42.92
CA LEU A 744 79.47 -41.78 42.70
C LEU A 744 80.55 -40.70 42.61
N MET A 745 81.64 -40.84 43.36
CA MET A 745 82.77 -39.89 43.33
C MET A 745 83.63 -39.98 42.07
N ARG A 746 83.47 -41.01 41.25
CA ARG A 746 84.18 -41.14 39.97
C ARG A 746 83.36 -40.54 38.82
N PRO A 747 83.99 -39.84 37.86
CA PRO A 747 83.31 -39.42 36.64
C PRO A 747 82.76 -40.64 35.88
N LYS A 748 81.58 -40.52 35.25
CA LYS A 748 81.01 -41.60 34.43
C LYS A 748 81.94 -41.87 33.24
N ALA A 749 82.29 -43.14 33.02
CA ALA A 749 83.11 -43.52 31.87
C ALA A 749 82.39 -43.19 30.54
N PRO A 750 83.11 -42.66 29.53
CA PRO A 750 82.51 -42.37 28.23
C PRO A 750 82.02 -43.66 27.56
N LYS A 751 80.87 -43.61 26.87
CA LYS A 751 80.32 -44.77 26.14
C LYS A 751 81.23 -45.10 24.94
N ASN A 752 81.54 -46.39 24.74
CA ASN A 752 82.34 -46.87 23.61
C ASN A 752 81.68 -46.52 22.26
N GLY A 753 82.46 -45.97 21.32
CA GLY A 753 82.00 -45.66 19.97
C GLY A 753 81.87 -46.91 19.10
N LYS A 754 80.70 -47.14 18.47
CA LYS A 754 80.46 -48.19 17.46
C LYS A 754 80.40 -47.55 16.05
N ARG A 755 80.59 -48.35 15.00
CA ARG A 755 80.39 -47.94 13.59
C ARG A 755 78.98 -47.37 13.38
N ILE A 756 78.87 -46.30 12.59
CA ILE A 756 77.61 -45.58 12.34
C ILE A 756 77.00 -45.98 10.98
N LEU A 757 75.69 -45.83 10.80
CA LEU A 757 75.00 -46.22 9.55
C LEU A 757 75.51 -45.46 8.31
N ILE A 758 75.90 -44.20 8.47
CA ILE A 758 76.43 -43.35 7.38
C ILE A 758 77.78 -43.90 6.84
N GLU A 759 78.55 -44.64 7.65
CA GLU A 759 79.78 -45.31 7.16
C GLU A 759 79.48 -46.39 6.11
N ARG A 760 78.23 -46.89 6.05
CA ARG A 760 77.79 -47.86 5.03
C ARG A 760 77.44 -47.20 3.69
N ILE A 761 77.16 -45.90 3.69
CA ILE A 761 76.86 -45.11 2.47
C ILE A 761 78.17 -44.52 1.95
N THR A 762 78.96 -45.35 1.26
CA THR A 762 80.30 -45.03 0.75
C THR A 762 80.43 -43.73 -0.07
N PRO A 763 79.48 -43.34 -0.93
CA PRO A 763 79.58 -42.09 -1.71
C PRO A 763 79.56 -40.84 -0.83
N VAL A 764 78.70 -40.82 0.19
CA VAL A 764 78.53 -39.70 1.11
C VAL A 764 79.71 -39.63 2.08
N TRP A 765 80.14 -40.77 2.63
CA TRP A 765 81.24 -40.82 3.59
C TRP A 765 82.58 -40.35 3.01
N ARG A 766 82.86 -40.63 1.73
CA ARG A 766 84.10 -40.20 1.07
C ARG A 766 84.18 -38.68 0.89
N ARG A 767 83.06 -38.00 0.65
CA ARG A 767 82.98 -36.55 0.43
C ARG A 767 83.08 -35.70 1.71
N MET A 768 82.95 -36.32 2.89
CA MET A 768 83.03 -35.62 4.18
C MET A 768 84.48 -35.38 4.62
N ASN A 769 84.78 -34.14 5.05
CA ASN A 769 86.07 -33.79 5.65
C ASN A 769 86.23 -34.41 7.05
N PHE A 770 87.45 -34.36 7.60
CA PHE A 770 87.76 -34.97 8.90
C PHE A 770 86.82 -34.49 10.02
N MET A 771 86.58 -33.18 10.09
CA MET A 771 85.70 -32.60 11.10
C MET A 771 84.24 -33.08 10.96
N GLN A 772 83.72 -33.18 9.73
CA GLN A 772 82.37 -33.69 9.46
C GLN A 772 82.24 -35.17 9.85
N LYS A 773 83.25 -36.00 9.58
CA LYS A 773 83.27 -37.42 9.99
C LYS A 773 83.29 -37.57 11.52
N VAL A 774 84.04 -36.70 12.21
CA VAL A 774 84.09 -36.67 13.67
C VAL A 774 82.75 -36.21 14.26
N THR A 775 82.14 -35.14 13.73
CA THR A 775 80.81 -34.67 14.14
C THR A 775 79.75 -35.76 13.95
N ALA A 776 79.70 -36.43 12.79
CA ALA A 776 78.75 -37.51 12.55
C ALA A 776 78.93 -38.69 13.52
N ARG A 777 80.17 -39.12 13.77
CA ARG A 777 80.45 -40.18 14.77
C ARG A 777 80.06 -39.76 16.19
N ASN A 778 80.30 -38.51 16.56
CA ASN A 778 79.98 -37.98 17.89
C ASN A 778 78.47 -37.89 18.10
N LEU A 779 77.71 -37.44 17.09
CA LEU A 779 76.26 -37.34 17.14
C LEU A 779 75.61 -38.72 17.41
N PHE A 780 76.00 -39.75 16.65
CA PHE A 780 75.45 -41.10 16.82
C PHE A 780 76.06 -41.88 18.00
N ARG A 781 77.13 -41.38 18.63
CA ARG A 781 77.67 -41.94 19.89
C ARG A 781 76.70 -41.72 21.05
N TYR A 782 75.99 -40.60 21.07
CA TYR A 782 75.08 -40.20 22.15
C TYR A 782 73.60 -40.23 21.69
N LYS A 783 73.14 -41.40 21.22
CA LYS A 783 71.79 -41.58 20.64
C LYS A 783 70.63 -41.07 21.49
N GLN A 784 70.69 -41.23 22.82
CA GLN A 784 69.65 -40.71 23.73
C GLN A 784 69.57 -39.19 23.66
N ARG A 785 70.71 -38.50 23.66
CA ARG A 785 70.76 -37.03 23.56
C ARG A 785 70.27 -36.55 22.21
N MET A 786 70.74 -37.21 21.15
CA MET A 786 70.31 -36.92 19.79
C MET A 786 68.78 -37.03 19.70
N LEU A 787 68.20 -38.14 20.17
CA LEU A 787 66.74 -38.36 20.14
C LEU A 787 65.99 -37.32 20.97
N MET A 788 66.43 -37.02 22.19
CA MET A 788 65.77 -36.01 23.05
C MET A 788 65.81 -34.61 22.42
N THR A 789 66.93 -34.25 21.77
CA THR A 789 67.05 -32.96 21.08
C THR A 789 66.17 -32.92 19.84
N VAL A 790 66.17 -33.99 19.04
CA VAL A 790 65.31 -34.09 17.85
C VAL A 790 63.83 -34.04 18.24
N ILE A 791 63.39 -34.77 19.27
CA ILE A 791 62.00 -34.76 19.74
C ILE A 791 61.61 -33.38 20.29
N GLY A 792 62.48 -32.74 21.07
CA GLY A 792 62.22 -31.39 21.59
C GLY A 792 62.06 -30.36 20.47
N ILE A 793 62.96 -30.37 19.48
CA ILE A 793 62.88 -29.47 18.32
C ILE A 793 61.69 -29.84 17.41
N SER A 794 61.44 -31.13 17.20
CA SER A 794 60.33 -31.58 16.34
C SER A 794 58.98 -31.25 16.95
N GLY A 795 58.82 -31.32 18.27
CA GLY A 795 57.59 -30.90 18.94
C GLY A 795 57.33 -29.41 18.77
N CYS A 796 58.36 -28.57 18.91
CA CYS A 796 58.25 -27.14 18.66
C CYS A 796 57.96 -26.83 17.19
N ALA A 797 58.66 -27.48 16.25
CA ALA A 797 58.41 -27.32 14.83
C ALA A 797 57.02 -27.82 14.43
N ALA A 798 56.55 -28.93 15.01
CA ALA A 798 55.20 -29.44 14.80
C ALA A 798 54.14 -28.43 15.24
N LEU A 799 54.27 -27.85 16.44
CA LEU A 799 53.36 -26.81 16.93
C LEU A 799 53.32 -25.57 16.02
N ILE A 800 54.49 -25.12 15.52
CA ILE A 800 54.56 -23.98 14.60
C ILE A 800 53.91 -24.33 13.25
N ILE A 801 54.17 -25.54 12.71
CA ILE A 801 53.56 -26.01 11.46
C ILE A 801 52.05 -26.09 11.60
N THR A 802 51.56 -26.62 12.71
CA THR A 802 50.12 -26.73 12.95
C THR A 802 49.48 -25.37 13.15
N GLY A 803 50.15 -24.41 13.81
CA GLY A 803 49.68 -23.02 13.88
C GLY A 803 49.53 -22.39 12.49
N PHE A 804 50.57 -22.42 11.66
CA PHE A 804 50.46 -21.92 10.27
C PHE A 804 49.51 -22.75 9.40
N GLY A 805 49.38 -24.05 9.68
CA GLY A 805 48.44 -24.94 9.00
C GLY A 805 46.99 -24.58 9.31
N LEU A 806 46.67 -24.33 10.58
CA LEU A 806 45.35 -23.85 10.99
C LEU A 806 45.06 -22.47 10.41
N LYS A 807 46.06 -21.57 10.37
CA LYS A 807 45.93 -20.27 9.68
C LYS A 807 45.53 -20.46 8.22
N SER A 808 46.23 -21.31 7.47
CA SER A 808 45.92 -21.58 6.07
C SER A 808 44.66 -22.42 5.84
N ALA A 809 44.22 -23.18 6.85
CA ALA A 809 42.95 -23.92 6.77
C ALA A 809 41.76 -22.97 6.87
N VAL A 810 41.91 -21.86 7.58
CA VAL A 810 40.92 -20.79 7.76
C VAL A 810 41.03 -19.74 6.63
N GLU A 811 42.26 -19.33 6.30
CA GLU A 811 42.59 -18.34 5.27
C GLU A 811 42.39 -18.96 3.86
N GLY A 812 41.33 -18.52 3.17
CA GLY A 812 41.00 -18.95 1.81
C GLY A 812 39.75 -19.85 1.71
N ILE A 813 39.08 -20.18 2.82
CA ILE A 813 37.76 -20.84 2.76
C ILE A 813 36.75 -19.97 2.02
N VAL A 814 36.76 -18.67 2.28
CA VAL A 814 35.89 -17.69 1.63
C VAL A 814 36.00 -17.78 0.10
N ASP A 815 37.23 -17.71 -0.42
CA ASP A 815 37.50 -17.80 -1.86
C ASP A 815 37.10 -19.18 -2.45
N LEU A 816 37.18 -20.24 -1.64
CA LEU A 816 36.77 -21.58 -2.06
C LEU A 816 35.24 -21.73 -2.08
N GLN A 817 34.55 -21.21 -1.06
CA GLN A 817 33.10 -21.29 -0.95
C GLN A 817 32.41 -20.38 -1.97
N PHE A 818 32.66 -19.07 -1.92
CA PHE A 818 31.93 -18.07 -2.71
C PHE A 818 32.62 -17.70 -4.03
N GLY A 819 33.83 -18.20 -4.28
CA GLY A 819 34.54 -17.98 -5.55
C GLY A 819 34.67 -19.22 -6.43
N ARG A 820 34.42 -20.42 -5.90
CA ARG A 820 34.60 -21.68 -6.64
C ARG A 820 33.42 -22.63 -6.51
N VAL A 821 32.93 -22.87 -5.30
CA VAL A 821 31.81 -23.79 -5.04
C VAL A 821 30.49 -23.14 -5.43
N MET A 822 30.20 -21.95 -4.91
CA MET A 822 29.06 -21.10 -5.28
C MET A 822 29.54 -20.02 -6.23
N ASN A 823 28.92 -19.93 -7.41
CA ASN A 823 29.30 -19.04 -8.51
C ASN A 823 28.12 -18.15 -8.95
N TYR A 824 27.16 -17.93 -8.05
CA TYR A 824 26.04 -17.00 -8.22
C TYR A 824 26.16 -15.88 -7.19
N GLU A 825 25.56 -14.73 -7.45
CA GLU A 825 25.72 -13.53 -6.63
C GLU A 825 24.46 -13.23 -5.81
N ALA A 826 23.27 -13.60 -6.28
CA ALA A 826 22.04 -13.45 -5.51
C ALA A 826 21.07 -14.64 -5.64
N VAL A 827 20.25 -14.81 -4.62
CA VAL A 827 19.04 -15.65 -4.62
C VAL A 827 17.84 -14.74 -4.41
N VAL A 828 16.91 -14.75 -5.35
CA VAL A 828 15.63 -14.05 -5.25
C VAL A 828 14.58 -15.06 -4.79
N ALA A 829 13.99 -14.88 -3.62
CA ALA A 829 12.85 -15.67 -3.16
C ALA A 829 11.56 -15.13 -3.77
N LEU A 830 10.73 -16.03 -4.28
CA LEU A 830 9.57 -15.73 -5.12
C LEU A 830 8.29 -16.28 -4.49
N ASP A 831 7.20 -15.56 -4.68
CA ASP A 831 5.88 -15.95 -4.19
C ASP A 831 5.22 -17.01 -5.08
N SER A 832 5.02 -18.23 -4.55
CA SER A 832 4.39 -19.34 -5.27
C SER A 832 2.96 -19.04 -5.71
N GLU A 833 2.24 -18.16 -5.01
CA GLU A 833 0.82 -17.85 -5.26
C GLU A 833 0.60 -16.72 -6.27
N ALA A 834 1.67 -16.04 -6.72
CA ALA A 834 1.58 -14.92 -7.64
C ALA A 834 0.90 -15.28 -8.98
N THR A 835 0.15 -14.32 -9.51
CA THR A 835 -0.54 -14.41 -10.80
C THR A 835 0.46 -14.49 -11.96
N GLU A 836 0.02 -15.06 -13.09
CA GLU A 836 0.86 -15.13 -14.30
C GLU A 836 1.26 -13.73 -14.84
N THR A 837 0.48 -12.69 -14.52
CA THR A 837 0.79 -11.31 -14.91
C THR A 837 1.99 -10.77 -14.11
N GLU A 838 2.02 -11.01 -12.80
CA GLU A 838 3.12 -10.59 -11.92
C GLU A 838 4.42 -11.33 -12.26
N LYS A 839 4.32 -12.65 -12.52
CA LYS A 839 5.47 -13.45 -13.00
C LYS A 839 6.06 -12.90 -14.30
N GLN A 840 5.22 -12.44 -15.23
CA GLN A 840 5.67 -11.81 -16.48
C GLN A 840 6.30 -10.44 -16.26
N ALA A 841 5.78 -9.63 -15.33
CA ALA A 841 6.36 -8.34 -14.97
C ALA A 841 7.77 -8.51 -14.39
N TYR A 842 7.95 -9.45 -13.47
CA TYR A 842 9.27 -9.81 -12.92
C TYR A 842 10.25 -10.28 -14.00
N ARG A 843 9.82 -11.18 -14.90
CA ARG A 843 10.65 -11.62 -16.04
C ARG A 843 11.11 -10.44 -16.89
N ALA A 844 10.25 -9.45 -17.13
CA ALA A 844 10.62 -8.25 -17.87
C ALA A 844 11.65 -7.38 -17.14
N ILE A 845 11.68 -7.36 -15.81
CA ILE A 845 12.70 -6.66 -15.02
C ILE A 845 14.06 -7.35 -15.20
N ILE A 846 14.12 -8.67 -15.02
CA ILE A 846 15.34 -9.47 -15.17
C ILE A 846 15.89 -9.37 -16.60
N ASP A 847 15.04 -9.56 -17.62
CA ASP A 847 15.42 -9.50 -19.04
C ASP A 847 15.92 -8.12 -19.49
N LYS A 848 15.50 -7.04 -18.81
CA LYS A 848 15.93 -5.66 -19.09
C LYS A 848 17.33 -5.35 -18.56
N MET A 849 17.85 -6.17 -17.63
CA MET A 849 19.15 -5.94 -17.01
C MET A 849 20.26 -6.73 -17.72
N ASP A 850 20.89 -6.11 -18.74
CA ASP A 850 22.00 -6.69 -19.53
C ASP A 850 23.23 -7.15 -18.70
N THR A 851 23.31 -6.77 -17.42
CA THR A 851 24.42 -7.15 -16.51
C THR A 851 24.21 -8.55 -15.91
N ILE A 852 22.99 -9.07 -15.91
CA ILE A 852 22.70 -10.44 -15.48
C ILE A 852 23.18 -11.39 -16.58
N GLU A 853 24.19 -12.21 -16.28
CA GLU A 853 24.83 -13.11 -17.24
C GLU A 853 24.03 -14.41 -17.40
N ALA A 854 23.42 -14.90 -16.31
CA ALA A 854 22.57 -16.09 -16.30
C ALA A 854 21.60 -16.05 -15.11
N SER A 855 20.44 -16.68 -15.28
CA SER A 855 19.49 -16.93 -14.19
C SER A 855 18.99 -18.39 -14.22
N LEU A 856 18.59 -18.92 -13.06
CA LEU A 856 18.09 -20.29 -12.93
C LEU A 856 17.01 -20.37 -11.85
N MET A 857 15.80 -20.74 -12.25
CA MET A 857 14.71 -21.05 -11.33
C MET A 857 15.01 -22.35 -10.58
N VAL A 858 14.81 -22.33 -9.27
CA VAL A 858 15.04 -23.45 -8.35
C VAL A 858 13.92 -23.52 -7.32
N TYR A 859 13.58 -24.73 -6.91
CA TYR A 859 12.81 -24.94 -5.69
C TYR A 859 13.81 -25.10 -4.54
N GLN A 860 13.60 -24.31 -3.50
CA GLN A 860 14.41 -24.29 -2.30
C GLN A 860 13.54 -24.53 -1.07
N GLU A 861 13.98 -25.43 -0.21
CA GLU A 861 13.34 -25.75 1.06
C GLU A 861 14.43 -26.08 2.09
N THR A 862 14.19 -25.80 3.36
CA THR A 862 15.07 -26.24 4.44
C THR A 862 14.51 -27.53 5.03
N LEU A 863 15.35 -28.57 5.07
CA LEU A 863 15.02 -29.88 5.60
C LEU A 863 15.83 -30.16 6.86
N ASP A 864 15.27 -30.96 7.76
CA ASP A 864 15.95 -31.40 8.97
C ASP A 864 16.60 -32.78 8.79
N ALA A 865 17.88 -32.87 9.11
CA ALA A 865 18.61 -34.12 9.19
C ALA A 865 18.80 -34.52 10.66
N ASN A 866 18.19 -35.63 11.04
CA ASN A 866 18.21 -36.12 12.42
C ASN A 866 18.80 -37.54 12.52
N LYS A 867 19.82 -37.72 13.37
CA LYS A 867 20.43 -39.04 13.67
C LYS A 867 20.82 -39.12 15.14
N ALA A 868 20.50 -40.25 15.78
CA ALA A 868 20.85 -40.47 17.19
C ALA A 868 22.36 -40.33 17.43
N GLY A 869 22.75 -39.37 18.28
CA GLY A 869 24.15 -39.07 18.60
C GLY A 869 24.82 -38.03 17.70
N VAL A 870 24.08 -37.43 16.76
CA VAL A 870 24.49 -36.27 15.94
C VAL A 870 23.51 -35.14 16.25
N ALA A 871 23.99 -33.91 16.37
CA ALA A 871 23.12 -32.75 16.54
C ALA A 871 22.22 -32.59 15.28
N PRO A 872 20.95 -32.19 15.43
CA PRO A 872 20.09 -31.84 14.29
C PRO A 872 20.81 -30.89 13.33
N GLN A 873 20.71 -31.15 12.03
CA GLN A 873 21.36 -30.31 11.00
C GLN A 873 20.33 -29.82 9.98
N ASP A 874 20.33 -28.52 9.73
CA ASP A 874 19.55 -27.91 8.65
C ASP A 874 20.22 -28.19 7.31
N VAL A 875 19.45 -28.69 6.35
CA VAL A 875 19.91 -29.04 4.99
C VAL A 875 19.07 -28.29 3.98
N THR A 876 19.67 -27.36 3.24
CA THR A 876 18.97 -26.66 2.16
C THR A 876 18.87 -27.55 0.92
N LEU A 877 17.64 -27.92 0.56
CA LEU A 877 17.29 -28.61 -0.67
C LEU A 877 17.31 -27.62 -1.85
N PHE A 878 17.87 -28.04 -2.98
CA PHE A 878 17.82 -27.36 -4.27
C PHE A 878 17.31 -28.32 -5.35
N VAL A 879 16.24 -27.93 -6.03
CA VAL A 879 15.70 -28.63 -7.21
C VAL A 879 15.62 -27.65 -8.38
N PRO A 880 16.58 -27.67 -9.32
CA PRO A 880 16.61 -26.71 -10.42
C PRO A 880 15.62 -27.08 -11.53
N GLU A 881 15.02 -26.06 -12.15
CA GLU A 881 14.14 -26.21 -13.32
C GLU A 881 14.85 -26.90 -14.47
N THR A 882 16.12 -26.55 -14.69
CA THR A 882 16.99 -27.17 -15.69
C THR A 882 18.25 -27.74 -15.02
N PRO A 883 18.27 -29.04 -14.63
CA PRO A 883 19.40 -29.66 -13.94
C PRO A 883 20.75 -29.52 -14.63
N GLY A 884 20.78 -29.57 -15.96
CA GLY A 884 22.01 -29.47 -16.76
C GLY A 884 22.67 -28.09 -16.78
N VAL A 885 22.07 -27.07 -16.18
CA VAL A 885 22.62 -25.69 -16.10
C VAL A 885 23.10 -25.34 -14.69
N LEU A 886 22.75 -26.16 -13.69
CA LEU A 886 23.12 -25.91 -12.29
C LEU A 886 24.65 -25.80 -12.08
N ASP A 887 25.45 -26.49 -12.91
CA ASP A 887 26.91 -26.47 -12.85
C ASP A 887 27.53 -25.07 -13.08
N GLN A 888 26.78 -24.15 -13.69
CA GLN A 888 27.17 -22.75 -13.89
C GLN A 888 27.03 -21.90 -12.62
N PHE A 889 26.15 -22.32 -11.71
CA PHE A 889 25.80 -21.65 -10.45
C PHE A 889 26.48 -22.34 -9.26
N VAL A 890 26.58 -23.67 -9.26
CA VAL A 890 27.16 -24.47 -8.18
C VAL A 890 28.09 -25.56 -8.72
N GLN A 891 29.30 -25.68 -8.16
CA GLN A 891 30.27 -26.69 -8.56
C GLN A 891 29.94 -28.06 -7.97
N LEU A 892 29.34 -28.95 -8.78
CA LEU A 892 29.02 -30.33 -8.39
C LEU A 892 30.24 -31.28 -8.53
N LYS A 893 31.31 -31.03 -7.77
CA LYS A 893 32.56 -31.81 -7.86
C LYS A 893 33.03 -32.33 -6.51
N SER A 894 33.53 -33.57 -6.47
CA SER A 894 34.18 -34.12 -5.29
C SER A 894 35.61 -33.57 -5.13
N ARG A 895 35.94 -33.10 -3.93
CA ARG A 895 37.30 -32.65 -3.57
C ARG A 895 38.32 -33.78 -3.52
N THR A 896 37.89 -35.00 -3.15
CA THR A 896 38.80 -36.13 -2.88
C THR A 896 39.11 -36.95 -4.13
N THR A 897 38.10 -37.19 -4.97
CA THR A 897 38.24 -37.98 -6.21
C THR A 897 38.44 -37.11 -7.46
N ASP A 898 38.15 -35.81 -7.37
CA ASP A 898 38.10 -34.88 -8.51
C ASP A 898 37.03 -35.27 -9.57
N GLU A 899 36.07 -36.13 -9.19
CA GLU A 899 34.93 -36.54 -10.01
C GLU A 899 33.87 -35.43 -10.06
N ALA A 900 33.41 -35.09 -11.26
CA ALA A 900 32.28 -34.18 -11.46
C ALA A 900 30.99 -34.99 -11.59
N PHE A 901 29.94 -34.56 -10.90
CA PHE A 901 28.62 -35.20 -10.93
C PHE A 901 27.68 -34.38 -11.81
N ASN A 902 26.77 -35.07 -12.50
CA ASN A 902 25.64 -34.46 -13.20
C ASN A 902 24.37 -34.80 -12.42
N LEU A 903 23.53 -33.79 -12.18
CA LEU A 903 22.27 -33.96 -11.45
C LEU A 903 21.22 -34.75 -12.24
N GLU A 904 21.40 -34.93 -13.56
CA GLU A 904 20.54 -35.77 -14.40
C GLU A 904 20.64 -37.28 -14.11
N GLU A 905 21.61 -37.74 -13.30
CA GLU A 905 21.70 -39.14 -12.86
C GLU A 905 20.75 -39.43 -11.68
N ASN A 906 20.18 -40.64 -11.63
CA ASN A 906 19.29 -41.06 -10.53
C ASN A 906 20.04 -41.10 -9.18
N GLY A 907 19.95 -40.04 -8.38
CA GLY A 907 20.43 -40.00 -7.01
C GLY A 907 20.60 -38.59 -6.46
N ALA A 908 20.62 -38.48 -5.13
CA ALA A 908 20.85 -37.24 -4.41
C ALA A 908 22.32 -36.84 -4.41
N ILE A 909 22.62 -35.56 -4.60
CA ILE A 909 23.96 -35.02 -4.39
C ILE A 909 23.97 -34.28 -3.05
N ILE A 910 24.82 -34.72 -2.12
CA ILE A 910 24.95 -34.12 -0.79
C ILE A 910 26.35 -33.54 -0.57
N THR A 911 26.47 -32.65 0.41
CA THR A 911 27.77 -32.08 0.81
C THR A 911 28.66 -33.06 1.58
N GLU A 912 29.98 -32.94 1.43
CA GLU A 912 31.00 -33.81 2.06
C GLU A 912 30.88 -33.87 3.60
N LYS A 913 30.63 -32.72 4.23
CA LYS A 913 30.52 -32.64 5.68
C LYS A 913 29.25 -33.33 6.19
N LEU A 914 28.11 -33.13 5.53
CA LEU A 914 26.86 -33.83 5.85
C LEU A 914 27.03 -35.35 5.74
N ALA A 915 27.64 -35.82 4.65
CA ALA A 915 27.92 -37.24 4.46
C ALA A 915 28.80 -37.83 5.58
N THR A 916 29.79 -37.07 6.04
CA THR A 916 30.70 -37.47 7.12
C THR A 916 29.99 -37.56 8.48
N LEU A 917 29.14 -36.59 8.82
CA LEU A 917 28.41 -36.57 10.09
C LEU A 917 27.41 -37.71 10.20
N PHE A 918 26.66 -37.95 9.12
CA PHE A 918 25.64 -38.99 9.08
C PHE A 918 26.21 -40.36 8.71
N GLU A 919 27.51 -40.46 8.44
CA GLU A 919 28.25 -41.67 8.07
C GLU A 919 27.63 -42.39 6.86
N VAL A 920 27.24 -41.61 5.83
CA VAL A 920 26.67 -42.12 4.58
C VAL A 920 27.68 -42.04 3.45
N GLU A 921 27.75 -43.08 2.62
CA GLU A 921 28.57 -43.15 1.41
C GLU A 921 27.70 -43.14 0.14
N LYS A 922 28.34 -43.00 -1.03
CA LYS A 922 27.66 -43.11 -2.32
C LYS A 922 26.98 -44.48 -2.44
N GLY A 923 25.66 -44.47 -2.65
CA GLY A 923 24.80 -45.64 -2.77
C GLY A 923 23.99 -45.98 -1.51
N ASP A 924 24.23 -45.30 -0.39
CA ASP A 924 23.42 -45.44 0.82
C ASP A 924 22.13 -44.61 0.72
N ASP A 925 21.10 -45.03 1.45
CA ASP A 925 19.87 -44.26 1.60
C ASP A 925 20.03 -43.23 2.73
N PHE A 926 19.58 -42.01 2.48
CA PHE A 926 19.62 -40.90 3.41
C PHE A 926 18.20 -40.38 3.64
N THR A 927 17.84 -40.16 4.91
CA THR A 927 16.49 -39.78 5.33
C THR A 927 16.52 -38.41 5.98
N LEU A 928 15.61 -37.55 5.56
CA LEU A 928 15.42 -36.16 5.98
C LEU A 928 13.95 -35.95 6.29
N SER A 929 13.62 -34.94 7.10
CA SER A 929 12.25 -34.49 7.34
C SER A 929 12.04 -33.06 6.83
N THR A 930 10.86 -32.78 6.30
CA THR A 930 10.40 -31.42 6.00
C THR A 930 9.89 -30.75 7.28
N ALA A 931 9.59 -29.44 7.22
CA ALA A 931 8.99 -28.70 8.33
C ALA A 931 7.61 -29.26 8.75
N ASP A 932 6.88 -29.90 7.82
CA ASP A 932 5.59 -30.56 8.07
C ASP A 932 5.73 -32.01 8.58
N ASP A 933 6.93 -32.40 9.06
CA ASP A 933 7.28 -33.77 9.46
C ASP A 933 7.14 -34.83 8.33
N GLU A 934 7.05 -34.42 7.06
CA GLU A 934 7.07 -35.37 5.93
C GLU A 934 8.49 -35.94 5.73
N VAL A 935 8.61 -37.27 5.65
CA VAL A 935 9.90 -37.95 5.56
C VAL A 935 10.34 -38.13 4.11
N LEU A 936 11.43 -37.46 3.72
CA LEU A 936 12.11 -37.60 2.44
C LEU A 936 13.21 -38.66 2.54
N THR A 937 13.13 -39.73 1.73
CA THR A 937 14.21 -40.74 1.63
C THR A 937 14.80 -40.75 0.23
N VAL A 938 16.11 -40.53 0.13
CA VAL A 938 16.84 -40.42 -1.15
C VAL A 938 18.12 -41.26 -1.11
N THR A 939 18.48 -41.88 -2.24
CA THR A 939 19.75 -42.61 -2.37
C THR A 939 20.87 -41.65 -2.78
N VAL A 940 21.98 -41.66 -2.05
CA VAL A 940 23.12 -40.76 -2.29
C VAL A 940 23.84 -41.13 -3.60
N GLY A 941 23.68 -40.31 -4.63
CA GLY A 941 24.35 -40.45 -5.94
C GLY A 941 25.73 -39.79 -6.01
N GLY A 942 25.96 -38.72 -5.24
CA GLY A 942 27.21 -37.96 -5.25
C GLY A 942 27.49 -37.24 -3.94
N ILE A 943 28.78 -37.03 -3.66
CA ILE A 943 29.26 -36.28 -2.50
C ILE A 943 30.19 -35.17 -3.01
N ILE A 944 29.81 -33.91 -2.80
CA ILE A 944 30.49 -32.73 -3.35
C ILE A 944 31.21 -31.89 -2.30
N GLU A 945 32.18 -31.11 -2.78
CA GLU A 945 32.92 -30.12 -1.99
C GLU A 945 32.02 -28.96 -1.57
N ASN A 946 31.90 -28.71 -0.26
CA ASN A 946 31.23 -27.53 0.29
C ASN A 946 31.83 -27.20 1.67
N TYR A 947 32.02 -25.91 1.96
CA TYR A 947 32.73 -25.45 3.15
C TYR A 947 31.82 -24.82 4.21
N ALA A 948 30.68 -24.26 3.82
CA ALA A 948 29.72 -23.63 4.73
C ALA A 948 28.31 -24.07 4.35
N GLY A 949 27.50 -24.50 5.32
CA GLY A 949 26.15 -25.00 5.06
C GLY A 949 26.11 -26.49 4.72
N HIS A 950 24.92 -27.06 4.79
CA HIS A 950 24.60 -28.36 4.21
C HIS A 950 23.59 -28.19 3.08
N TYR A 951 23.90 -28.79 1.95
CA TYR A 951 23.07 -28.72 0.76
C TYR A 951 22.74 -30.12 0.25
N LEU A 952 21.52 -30.27 -0.23
CA LEU A 952 21.01 -31.41 -0.95
C LEU A 952 20.55 -30.94 -2.34
N TYR A 953 21.08 -31.53 -3.40
CA TYR A 953 20.63 -31.25 -4.76
C TYR A 953 19.90 -32.47 -5.31
N LEU A 954 18.69 -32.27 -5.82
CA LEU A 954 17.87 -33.30 -6.48
C LEU A 954 17.46 -32.82 -7.88
N SER A 955 17.34 -33.74 -8.84
CA SER A 955 16.63 -33.44 -10.08
C SER A 955 15.11 -33.44 -9.86
N PRO A 956 14.32 -32.73 -10.69
CA PRO A 956 12.87 -32.75 -10.62
C PRO A 956 12.30 -34.19 -10.61
N ASP A 957 12.86 -35.08 -11.44
CA ASP A 957 12.44 -36.50 -11.51
C ASP A 957 12.64 -37.25 -10.17
N VAL A 958 13.75 -36.98 -9.47
CA VAL A 958 14.06 -37.62 -8.18
C VAL A 958 13.20 -37.03 -7.06
N TYR A 959 12.97 -35.71 -7.08
CA TYR A 959 12.08 -35.03 -6.15
C TYR A 959 10.64 -35.55 -6.25
N GLU A 960 10.09 -35.60 -7.47
CA GLU A 960 8.77 -36.17 -7.74
C GLU A 960 8.66 -37.63 -7.31
N ALA A 961 9.70 -38.43 -7.55
CA ALA A 961 9.70 -39.84 -7.14
C ALA A 961 9.74 -40.03 -5.61
N ALA A 962 10.34 -39.09 -4.87
CA ALA A 962 10.53 -39.21 -3.43
C ALA A 962 9.32 -38.68 -2.63
N LEU A 963 8.73 -37.56 -3.04
CA LEU A 963 7.62 -36.89 -2.34
C LEU A 963 6.26 -37.02 -3.04
N ASN A 964 6.22 -37.51 -4.28
CA ASN A 964 5.00 -37.59 -5.10
C ASN A 964 4.32 -36.21 -5.28
N LYS A 965 5.15 -35.15 -5.35
CA LYS A 965 4.79 -33.74 -5.58
C LYS A 965 5.69 -33.17 -6.68
N THR A 966 5.14 -32.36 -7.58
CA THR A 966 5.91 -31.59 -8.57
C THR A 966 6.54 -30.38 -7.89
N PRO A 967 7.80 -30.03 -8.18
CA PRO A 967 8.44 -28.87 -7.57
C PRO A 967 7.84 -27.57 -8.12
N GLU A 968 7.33 -26.71 -7.24
CA GLU A 968 6.93 -25.34 -7.58
C GLU A 968 8.10 -24.40 -7.31
N TYR A 969 8.69 -23.81 -8.35
CA TYR A 969 9.91 -23.01 -8.20
C TYR A 969 9.63 -21.71 -7.45
N ASN A 970 10.23 -21.59 -6.27
CA ASN A 970 10.04 -20.49 -5.31
C ASN A 970 11.30 -19.63 -5.14
N ALA A 971 12.35 -19.86 -5.94
CA ALA A 971 13.53 -19.02 -5.94
C ALA A 971 14.21 -18.94 -7.31
N GLU A 972 14.93 -17.86 -7.58
CA GLU A 972 15.79 -17.71 -8.75
C GLU A 972 17.22 -17.35 -8.35
N LEU A 973 18.18 -18.13 -8.84
CA LEU A 973 19.60 -17.85 -8.71
C LEU A 973 20.03 -16.88 -9.81
N LEU A 974 20.68 -15.78 -9.44
CA LEU A 974 21.18 -14.76 -10.36
C LEU A 974 22.70 -14.75 -10.38
N LYS A 975 23.27 -14.73 -11.59
CA LYS A 975 24.71 -14.62 -11.82
C LYS A 975 25.06 -13.33 -12.55
N TYR A 976 25.95 -12.53 -11.99
CA TYR A 976 26.38 -11.23 -12.54
C TYR A 976 27.74 -10.78 -11.98
N PRO A 977 28.48 -9.92 -12.70
CA PRO A 977 29.70 -9.33 -12.15
C PRO A 977 29.38 -8.39 -10.99
N TYR A 978 29.87 -8.72 -9.80
CA TYR A 978 29.63 -7.95 -8.58
C TYR A 978 30.00 -6.45 -8.73
N SER A 979 29.07 -5.59 -8.29
CA SER A 979 29.27 -4.15 -8.09
C SER A 979 28.22 -3.65 -7.10
N GLU A 980 28.66 -3.00 -6.02
CA GLU A 980 27.77 -2.43 -4.98
C GLU A 980 26.66 -1.54 -5.55
N ALA A 981 26.99 -0.72 -6.56
CA ALA A 981 26.00 0.14 -7.25
C ALA A 981 24.98 -0.66 -8.09
N PHE A 982 25.35 -1.84 -8.58
CA PHE A 982 24.45 -2.69 -9.36
C PHE A 982 23.48 -3.43 -8.43
N GLU A 983 23.98 -4.02 -7.34
CA GLU A 983 23.11 -4.67 -6.33
C GLU A 983 22.13 -3.68 -5.71
N ALA A 984 22.55 -2.45 -5.42
CA ALA A 984 21.65 -1.40 -4.93
C ALA A 984 20.50 -1.14 -5.93
N LYS A 985 20.81 -1.05 -7.22
CA LYS A 985 19.81 -0.86 -8.29
C LYS A 985 18.93 -2.09 -8.48
N LEU A 986 19.52 -3.29 -8.42
CA LEU A 986 18.79 -4.55 -8.51
C LEU A 986 17.77 -4.65 -7.39
N SER A 987 18.19 -4.37 -6.15
CA SER A 987 17.30 -4.33 -4.98
C SER A 987 16.15 -3.34 -5.16
N GLU A 988 16.43 -2.14 -5.67
CA GLU A 988 15.42 -1.11 -5.90
C GLU A 988 14.36 -1.56 -6.92
N GLU A 989 14.77 -2.09 -8.07
CA GLU A 989 13.84 -2.52 -9.12
C GLU A 989 13.07 -3.80 -8.70
N LEU A 990 13.72 -4.73 -7.99
CA LEU A 990 13.05 -5.93 -7.48
C LEU A 990 12.06 -5.63 -6.35
N SER A 991 12.28 -4.58 -5.55
CA SER A 991 11.36 -4.21 -4.46
C SER A 991 9.97 -3.73 -4.93
N VAL A 992 9.81 -3.42 -6.22
CA VAL A 992 8.54 -3.00 -6.82
C VAL A 992 7.73 -4.20 -7.35
N SER A 993 8.33 -5.40 -7.39
CA SER A 993 7.67 -6.59 -7.93
C SER A 993 6.91 -7.33 -6.85
N ASP A 994 5.59 -7.46 -6.98
CA ASP A 994 4.75 -8.23 -6.05
C ASP A 994 5.10 -9.74 -6.04
N TYR A 995 5.74 -10.25 -7.11
CA TYR A 995 6.24 -11.63 -7.16
C TYR A 995 7.49 -11.88 -6.28
N VAL A 996 8.21 -10.84 -5.85
CA VAL A 996 9.47 -10.98 -5.11
C VAL A 996 9.23 -10.83 -3.61
N ILE A 997 9.51 -11.88 -2.84
CA ILE A 997 9.40 -11.85 -1.38
C ILE A 997 10.64 -11.17 -0.76
N THR A 998 11.84 -11.61 -1.17
CA THR A 998 13.11 -11.07 -0.67
C THR A 998 14.26 -11.42 -1.60
N THR A 999 15.36 -10.68 -1.52
CA THR A 999 16.59 -10.96 -2.26
C THR A 999 17.76 -11.09 -1.31
N SER A 1000 18.47 -12.22 -1.37
CA SER A 1000 19.67 -12.50 -0.58
C SER A 1000 20.92 -12.42 -1.44
N TYR A 1001 21.94 -11.69 -0.96
CA TYR A 1001 23.19 -11.44 -1.67
C TYR A 1001 24.36 -12.23 -1.05
N ASN A 1002 25.12 -12.92 -1.89
CA ASN A 1002 26.26 -13.72 -1.44
C ASN A 1002 27.44 -12.87 -0.96
N GLU A 1003 27.63 -11.63 -1.45
CA GLU A 1003 28.72 -10.75 -0.97
C GLU A 1003 28.52 -10.35 0.51
N SER A 1004 27.27 -10.11 0.94
CA SER A 1004 26.96 -9.85 2.35
C SER A 1004 27.36 -11.05 3.23
N MET A 1005 27.03 -12.26 2.78
CA MET A 1005 27.45 -13.51 3.44
C MET A 1005 28.98 -13.69 3.42
N LEU A 1006 29.63 -13.30 2.31
CA LEU A 1006 31.08 -13.35 2.15
C LEU A 1006 31.77 -12.46 3.18
N ASN A 1007 31.32 -11.23 3.36
CA ASN A 1007 31.89 -10.28 4.31
C ASN A 1007 31.71 -10.76 5.76
N LEU A 1008 30.50 -11.20 6.14
CA LEU A 1008 30.24 -11.79 7.46
C LEU A 1008 31.15 -12.99 7.75
N PHE A 1009 31.31 -13.88 6.77
CA PHE A 1009 32.18 -15.04 6.92
C PHE A 1009 33.64 -14.63 7.04
N LYS A 1010 34.10 -13.65 6.26
CA LYS A 1010 35.47 -13.14 6.28
C LYS A 1010 35.83 -12.52 7.63
N ASP A 1011 34.94 -11.70 8.19
CA ASP A 1011 35.15 -11.06 9.49
C ASP A 1011 35.20 -12.11 10.61
N SER A 1012 34.32 -13.12 10.55
CA SER A 1012 34.36 -14.29 11.45
C SER A 1012 35.72 -15.02 11.37
N MET A 1013 36.23 -15.29 10.16
CA MET A 1013 37.52 -15.94 9.97
C MET A 1013 38.72 -15.08 10.41
N GLU A 1014 38.63 -13.75 10.31
CA GLU A 1014 39.68 -12.84 10.78
C GLU A 1014 39.83 -12.89 12.31
N SER A 1015 38.73 -13.02 13.06
CA SER A 1015 38.77 -13.18 14.52
C SER A 1015 39.52 -14.46 14.94
N LEU A 1016 39.27 -15.57 14.24
CA LEU A 1016 39.95 -16.86 14.47
C LEU A 1016 41.44 -16.75 14.15
N ASN A 1017 41.83 -16.01 13.11
CA ASN A 1017 43.22 -15.79 12.75
C ASN A 1017 44.04 -15.15 13.91
N ILE A 1018 43.45 -14.24 14.71
CA ILE A 1018 44.13 -13.67 15.89
C ILE A 1018 44.48 -14.76 16.91
N VAL A 1019 43.55 -15.70 17.15
CA VAL A 1019 43.75 -16.84 18.05
C VAL A 1019 44.92 -17.71 17.56
N VAL A 1020 44.95 -18.01 16.26
CA VAL A 1020 46.02 -18.78 15.65
C VAL A 1020 47.37 -18.08 15.78
N VAL A 1021 47.42 -16.76 15.61
CA VAL A 1021 48.64 -15.97 15.83
C VAL A 1021 49.11 -16.06 17.28
N VAL A 1022 48.22 -15.98 18.26
CA VAL A 1022 48.55 -16.16 19.68
C VAL A 1022 49.19 -17.54 19.92
N LEU A 1023 48.64 -18.61 19.31
CA LEU A 1023 49.20 -19.96 19.39
C LEU A 1023 50.58 -20.07 18.71
N ILE A 1024 50.79 -19.41 17.58
CA ILE A 1024 52.10 -19.37 16.90
C ILE A 1024 53.14 -18.66 17.78
N VAL A 1025 52.79 -17.52 18.39
CA VAL A 1025 53.67 -16.78 19.31
C VAL A 1025 54.01 -17.63 20.54
N ALA A 1026 53.04 -18.38 21.07
CA ALA A 1026 53.25 -19.34 22.14
C ALA A 1026 54.24 -20.44 21.79
N ALA A 1027 54.02 -21.08 20.64
CA ALA A 1027 54.86 -22.15 20.12
C ALA A 1027 56.29 -21.66 19.85
N ALA A 1028 56.42 -20.44 19.31
CA ALA A 1028 57.68 -19.76 19.10
C ALA A 1028 58.43 -19.47 20.42
N GLY A 1029 57.74 -18.96 21.44
CA GLY A 1029 58.29 -18.73 22.77
C GLY A 1029 58.79 -20.02 23.43
N LEU A 1030 58.00 -21.10 23.33
CA LEU A 1030 58.40 -22.42 23.78
C LEU A 1030 59.63 -22.92 23.01
N ALA A 1031 59.62 -22.82 21.67
CA ALA A 1031 60.73 -23.22 20.81
C ALA A 1031 62.05 -22.56 21.22
N PHE A 1032 62.02 -21.25 21.47
CA PHE A 1032 63.17 -20.49 21.92
C PHE A 1032 63.72 -21.02 23.25
N ILE A 1033 62.86 -21.25 24.26
CA ILE A 1033 63.28 -21.75 25.58
C ILE A 1033 63.84 -23.17 25.49
N VAL A 1034 63.19 -24.05 24.72
CA VAL A 1034 63.61 -25.43 24.51
C VAL A 1034 64.97 -25.47 23.81
N LEU A 1035 65.14 -24.74 22.71
CA LEU A 1035 66.39 -24.65 21.96
C LEU A 1035 67.52 -24.06 22.82
N TYR A 1036 67.23 -23.00 23.60
CA TYR A 1036 68.17 -22.39 24.52
C TYR A 1036 68.68 -23.42 25.54
N ASN A 1037 67.75 -24.16 26.16
CA ASN A 1037 68.10 -25.12 27.17
C ASN A 1037 68.89 -26.32 26.61
N LEU A 1038 68.46 -26.89 25.49
CA LEU A 1038 69.16 -27.99 24.82
C LEU A 1038 70.58 -27.57 24.40
N THR A 1039 70.72 -26.35 23.85
CA THR A 1039 72.03 -25.80 23.48
C THR A 1039 72.90 -25.58 24.71
N ASN A 1040 72.35 -24.99 25.78
CA ASN A 1040 73.07 -24.74 27.01
C ASN A 1040 73.54 -26.05 27.68
N ILE A 1041 72.73 -27.11 27.64
CA ILE A 1041 73.11 -28.46 28.10
C ILE A 1041 74.28 -28.99 27.25
N ASN A 1042 74.20 -28.90 25.92
CA ASN A 1042 75.28 -29.34 25.01
C ASN A 1042 76.60 -28.62 25.30
N VAL A 1043 76.55 -27.30 25.49
CA VAL A 1043 77.72 -26.48 25.87
C VAL A 1043 78.27 -26.90 27.24
N SER A 1044 77.41 -27.03 28.25
CA SER A 1044 77.80 -27.40 29.62
C SER A 1044 78.48 -28.78 29.67
N GLU A 1045 78.02 -29.72 28.84
CA GLU A 1045 78.62 -31.06 28.74
C GLU A 1045 79.99 -31.06 28.09
N ARG A 1046 80.26 -30.12 27.18
CA ARG A 1046 81.51 -30.00 26.44
C ARG A 1046 82.42 -28.90 26.94
N ILE A 1047 82.08 -28.26 28.07
CA ILE A 1047 82.80 -27.09 28.57
C ILE A 1047 84.32 -27.34 28.67
N ARG A 1048 84.73 -28.52 29.15
CA ARG A 1048 86.14 -28.93 29.24
C ARG A 1048 86.81 -29.16 27.89
N GLU A 1049 86.08 -29.73 26.92
CA GLU A 1049 86.58 -29.90 25.56
C GLU A 1049 86.80 -28.52 24.92
N LEU A 1050 85.86 -27.60 25.13
CA LEU A 1050 85.91 -26.24 24.61
C LEU A 1050 87.02 -25.42 25.26
N SER A 1051 87.20 -25.52 26.58
CA SER A 1051 88.33 -24.89 27.29
C SER A 1051 89.66 -25.42 26.76
N THR A 1052 89.79 -26.74 26.52
CA THR A 1052 91.01 -27.33 25.92
C THR A 1052 91.27 -26.79 24.52
N ILE A 1053 90.23 -26.73 23.67
CA ILE A 1053 90.34 -26.20 22.30
C ILE A 1053 90.76 -24.72 22.33
N LYS A 1054 90.26 -23.93 23.29
CA LYS A 1054 90.63 -22.52 23.47
C LYS A 1054 92.07 -22.34 23.96
N VAL A 1055 92.53 -23.18 24.88
CA VAL A 1055 93.95 -23.23 25.33
C VAL A 1055 94.88 -23.60 24.18
N LEU A 1056 94.43 -24.43 23.23
CA LEU A 1056 95.16 -24.79 22.01
C LEU A 1056 95.21 -23.66 20.95
N GLY A 1057 94.62 -22.49 21.21
CA GLY A 1057 94.75 -21.31 20.37
C GLY A 1057 93.65 -21.10 19.32
N PHE A 1058 92.54 -21.84 19.40
CA PHE A 1058 91.39 -21.64 18.50
C PHE A 1058 90.67 -20.32 18.79
N TYR A 1059 90.20 -19.65 17.74
CA TYR A 1059 89.44 -18.40 17.86
C TYR A 1059 88.03 -18.65 18.40
N ASP A 1060 87.44 -17.65 19.07
CA ASP A 1060 86.09 -17.76 19.67
C ASP A 1060 85.02 -18.24 18.66
N LYS A 1061 85.12 -17.80 17.39
CA LYS A 1061 84.20 -18.22 16.32
C LYS A 1061 84.40 -19.70 15.95
N GLU A 1062 85.62 -20.22 15.99
CA GLU A 1062 85.91 -21.62 15.69
C GLU A 1062 85.38 -22.54 16.81
N VAL A 1063 85.57 -22.15 18.06
CA VAL A 1063 85.01 -22.83 19.25
C VAL A 1063 83.48 -22.88 19.18
N THR A 1064 82.88 -21.77 18.76
CA THR A 1064 81.41 -21.64 18.59
C THR A 1064 80.91 -22.51 17.45
N MET A 1065 81.56 -22.47 16.27
CA MET A 1065 81.19 -23.29 15.11
C MET A 1065 81.36 -24.79 15.35
N TYR A 1066 82.29 -25.20 16.22
CA TYR A 1066 82.47 -26.60 16.59
C TYR A 1066 81.19 -27.21 17.19
N ILE A 1067 80.48 -26.47 18.05
CA ILE A 1067 79.21 -26.91 18.64
C ILE A 1067 78.04 -26.66 17.69
N TYR A 1068 78.03 -25.50 17.03
CA TYR A 1068 76.91 -25.11 16.18
C TYR A 1068 76.63 -26.08 15.05
N ARG A 1069 77.68 -26.69 14.46
CA ARG A 1069 77.53 -27.72 13.41
C ARG A 1069 76.67 -28.89 13.85
N GLU A 1070 76.78 -29.32 15.11
CA GLU A 1070 75.94 -30.39 15.65
C GLU A 1070 74.50 -29.93 15.87
N ASN A 1071 74.33 -28.74 16.45
CA ASN A 1071 73.00 -28.19 16.71
C ASN A 1071 72.23 -27.92 15.41
N ILE A 1072 72.87 -27.46 14.33
CA ILE A 1072 72.22 -27.31 13.02
C ILE A 1072 71.75 -28.66 12.50
N ILE A 1073 72.60 -29.70 12.54
CA ILE A 1073 72.20 -31.04 12.05
C ILE A 1073 71.01 -31.58 12.86
N LEU A 1074 71.04 -31.40 14.19
CA LEU A 1074 69.93 -31.75 15.07
C LEU A 1074 68.67 -30.92 14.79
N THR A 1075 68.82 -29.63 14.49
CA THR A 1075 67.71 -28.73 14.15
C THR A 1075 67.07 -29.15 12.83
N ILE A 1076 67.86 -29.42 11.79
CA ILE A 1076 67.36 -29.88 10.48
C ILE A 1076 66.63 -31.22 10.64
N MET A 1077 67.21 -32.18 11.37
CA MET A 1077 66.51 -33.45 11.66
C MET A 1077 65.21 -33.23 12.45
N GLY A 1078 65.24 -32.31 13.41
CA GLY A 1078 64.07 -31.89 14.19
C GLY A 1078 62.99 -31.28 13.31
N ILE A 1079 63.33 -30.41 12.35
CA ILE A 1079 62.40 -29.81 11.39
C ILE A 1079 61.77 -30.88 10.49
N VAL A 1080 62.57 -31.82 9.95
CA VAL A 1080 62.04 -32.89 9.09
C VAL A 1080 61.07 -33.79 9.85
N VAL A 1081 61.45 -34.24 11.05
CA VAL A 1081 60.58 -35.07 11.90
C VAL A 1081 59.39 -34.26 12.41
N GLY A 1082 59.59 -32.98 12.69
CA GLY A 1082 58.54 -32.03 13.09
C GLY A 1082 57.54 -31.77 11.97
N GLY A 1083 57.95 -31.83 10.70
CA GLY A 1083 57.03 -31.81 9.56
C GLY A 1083 56.04 -32.97 9.57
N LEU A 1084 56.53 -34.18 9.85
CA LEU A 1084 55.67 -35.37 9.96
C LEU A 1084 54.69 -35.25 11.13
N PHE A 1085 55.19 -34.91 12.32
CA PHE A 1085 54.33 -34.75 13.50
C PHE A 1085 53.40 -33.54 13.39
N GLY A 1086 53.83 -32.46 12.76
CA GLY A 1086 53.02 -31.26 12.51
C GLY A 1086 51.86 -31.56 11.58
N ARG A 1087 52.07 -32.37 10.53
CA ARG A 1087 50.98 -32.86 9.67
C ARG A 1087 49.97 -33.70 10.44
N LEU A 1088 50.44 -34.66 11.24
CA LEU A 1088 49.56 -35.50 12.06
C LEU A 1088 48.76 -34.67 13.05
N LEU A 1089 49.42 -33.72 13.73
CA LEU A 1089 48.79 -32.84 14.69
C LEU A 1089 47.79 -31.88 14.01
N HIS A 1090 48.10 -31.40 12.81
CA HIS A 1090 47.21 -30.55 12.03
C HIS A 1090 45.93 -31.29 11.61
N ILE A 1091 46.04 -32.50 11.06
CA ILE A 1091 44.87 -33.32 10.69
C ILE A 1091 44.02 -33.61 11.92
N PHE A 1092 44.66 -34.04 13.02
CA PHE A 1092 43.96 -34.34 14.26
C PHE A 1092 43.23 -33.11 14.84
N ILE A 1093 43.85 -31.92 14.79
CA ILE A 1093 43.21 -30.69 15.27
C ILE A 1093 42.06 -30.27 14.38
N LEU A 1094 42.20 -30.36 13.05
CA LEU A 1094 41.10 -30.00 12.15
C LEU A 1094 39.89 -30.91 12.34
N ASP A 1095 40.11 -32.19 12.56
CA ASP A 1095 39.04 -33.18 12.80
C ASP A 1095 38.30 -32.92 14.11
N THR A 1096 39.04 -32.56 15.18
CA THR A 1096 38.43 -32.27 16.49
C THR A 1096 37.84 -30.86 16.61
N ALA A 1097 38.35 -29.89 15.84
CA ALA A 1097 37.91 -28.49 15.93
C ALA A 1097 36.92 -28.07 14.82
N SER A 1098 36.64 -28.95 13.84
CA SER A 1098 35.66 -28.66 12.79
C SER A 1098 34.24 -28.64 13.36
N MET A 1099 33.41 -27.73 12.88
CA MET A 1099 31.98 -27.67 13.22
C MET A 1099 31.19 -28.69 12.41
N ASP A 1100 29.95 -28.92 12.83
CA ASP A 1100 29.01 -29.74 12.07
C ASP A 1100 28.60 -29.01 10.77
N ASN A 1101 28.18 -27.75 10.83
CA ASN A 1101 27.75 -26.96 9.67
C ASN A 1101 28.90 -26.28 8.86
N MET A 1102 30.17 -26.53 9.18
CA MET A 1102 31.30 -25.91 8.49
C MET A 1102 32.50 -26.85 8.36
N MET A 1103 33.06 -26.95 7.14
CA MET A 1103 34.26 -27.74 6.88
C MET A 1103 35.47 -26.83 6.78
N PHE A 1104 36.52 -27.09 7.57
CA PHE A 1104 37.81 -26.42 7.36
C PHE A 1104 38.57 -27.02 6.17
N ASN A 1105 39.35 -26.20 5.46
CA ASN A 1105 40.20 -26.71 4.39
C ASN A 1105 41.31 -27.62 4.96
N PRO A 1106 41.30 -28.94 4.66
CA PRO A 1106 42.28 -29.86 5.24
C PRO A 1106 43.65 -29.81 4.53
N SER A 1107 43.80 -28.95 3.53
CA SER A 1107 45.04 -28.84 2.75
C SER A 1107 46.13 -28.08 3.51
N LEU A 1108 47.19 -28.80 3.86
CA LEU A 1108 48.37 -28.19 4.48
C LEU A 1108 49.35 -27.69 3.40
N SER A 1109 49.36 -26.38 3.17
CA SER A 1109 50.25 -25.75 2.19
C SER A 1109 51.72 -25.99 2.51
N TRP A 1110 52.52 -26.16 1.45
CA TRP A 1110 53.98 -26.34 1.57
C TRP A 1110 54.66 -25.10 2.18
N THR A 1111 54.03 -23.91 2.07
CA THR A 1111 54.53 -22.66 2.66
C THR A 1111 54.57 -22.72 4.17
N SER A 1112 53.60 -23.36 4.83
CA SER A 1112 53.55 -23.54 6.29
C SER A 1112 54.77 -24.31 6.81
N TYR A 1113 55.23 -25.32 6.07
CA TYR A 1113 56.48 -26.03 6.39
C TYR A 1113 57.71 -25.14 6.26
N VAL A 1114 57.75 -24.27 5.24
CA VAL A 1114 58.86 -23.36 5.00
C VAL A 1114 58.92 -22.27 6.07
N TYR A 1115 57.79 -21.66 6.42
CA TYR A 1115 57.73 -20.67 7.49
C TYR A 1115 58.15 -21.26 8.82
N ALA A 1116 57.67 -22.47 9.17
CA ALA A 1116 58.09 -23.14 10.39
C ALA A 1116 59.58 -23.49 10.39
N ALA A 1117 60.13 -23.96 9.26
CA ALA A 1117 61.55 -24.27 9.12
C ALA A 1117 62.41 -23.01 9.27
N ILE A 1118 62.04 -21.90 8.63
CA ILE A 1118 62.72 -20.61 8.72
C ILE A 1118 62.68 -20.10 10.16
N LEU A 1119 61.50 -20.08 10.78
CA LEU A 1119 61.33 -19.57 12.16
C LEU A 1119 62.13 -20.41 13.17
N THR A 1120 62.13 -21.73 13.03
CA THR A 1120 62.93 -22.64 13.87
C THR A 1120 64.43 -22.41 13.67
N MET A 1121 64.89 -22.18 12.44
CA MET A 1121 66.28 -21.84 12.14
C MET A 1121 66.69 -20.47 12.68
N ILE A 1122 65.78 -19.49 12.64
CA ILE A 1122 65.99 -18.16 13.25
C ILE A 1122 66.19 -18.33 14.75
N PHE A 1123 65.31 -19.04 15.47
CA PHE A 1123 65.47 -19.25 16.91
C PHE A 1123 66.73 -20.04 17.26
N SER A 1124 67.06 -21.09 16.50
CA SER A 1124 68.30 -21.85 16.68
C SER A 1124 69.54 -20.96 16.53
N THR A 1125 69.51 -20.05 15.55
CA THR A 1125 70.59 -19.08 15.32
C THR A 1125 70.65 -18.01 16.42
N MET A 1126 69.50 -17.49 16.85
CA MET A 1126 69.41 -16.51 17.94
C MET A 1126 69.98 -17.08 19.24
N VAL A 1127 69.59 -18.31 19.61
CA VAL A 1127 70.15 -19.04 20.74
C VAL A 1127 71.66 -19.23 20.58
N MET A 1128 72.13 -19.54 19.36
CA MET A 1128 73.56 -19.69 19.11
C MET A 1128 74.32 -18.37 19.32
N VAL A 1129 73.77 -17.24 18.88
CA VAL A 1129 74.38 -15.91 19.11
C VAL A 1129 74.49 -15.61 20.60
N MET A 1130 73.46 -15.91 21.39
CA MET A 1130 73.52 -15.77 22.85
C MET A 1130 74.60 -16.68 23.45
N MET A 1131 74.69 -17.92 22.99
CA MET A 1131 75.70 -18.87 23.48
C MET A 1131 77.11 -18.51 23.03
N HIS A 1132 77.29 -17.88 21.87
CA HIS A 1132 78.59 -17.35 21.44
C HIS A 1132 79.13 -16.33 22.46
N GLN A 1133 78.29 -15.41 22.93
CA GLN A 1133 78.69 -14.43 23.96
C GLN A 1133 79.13 -15.12 25.27
N LYS A 1134 78.43 -16.20 25.66
CA LYS A 1134 78.79 -17.02 26.81
C LYS A 1134 80.11 -17.78 26.59
N LEU A 1135 80.33 -18.33 25.39
CA LEU A 1135 81.53 -19.08 25.02
C LEU A 1135 82.81 -18.21 24.97
N LYS A 1136 82.69 -16.92 24.64
CA LYS A 1136 83.82 -15.97 24.69
C LYS A 1136 84.44 -15.86 26.07
N HIS A 1137 83.65 -16.03 27.13
CA HIS A 1137 84.08 -15.84 28.51
C HIS A 1137 84.32 -17.16 29.26
N VAL A 1138 84.43 -18.29 28.55
CA VAL A 1138 84.71 -19.58 29.17
C VAL A 1138 86.11 -19.60 29.79
N ASP A 1139 86.18 -20.07 31.03
CA ASP A 1139 87.43 -20.16 31.78
C ASP A 1139 88.35 -21.25 31.19
N MET A 1140 89.50 -20.81 30.69
CA MET A 1140 90.53 -21.68 30.13
C MET A 1140 91.20 -22.56 31.20
N ILE A 1141 91.16 -22.14 32.48
CA ILE A 1141 91.73 -22.89 33.62
C ILE A 1141 90.95 -24.18 33.86
N GLU A 1142 89.69 -24.25 33.45
CA GLU A 1142 88.85 -25.44 33.61
C GLU A 1142 89.36 -26.66 32.81
N ALA A 1143 90.13 -26.43 31.74
CA ALA A 1143 90.84 -27.48 31.00
C ALA A 1143 91.99 -28.11 31.79
N LEU A 1144 92.61 -27.34 32.69
CA LEU A 1144 93.77 -27.76 33.49
C LEU A 1144 93.38 -28.50 34.79
N LYS A 1145 92.10 -28.51 35.16
CA LYS A 1145 91.59 -29.16 36.39
C LYS A 1145 91.50 -30.70 36.31
N SER A 1146 92.23 -31.35 35.40
CA SER A 1146 92.30 -32.81 35.30
C SER A 1146 93.73 -33.32 35.41
N ASN A 1147 94.10 -33.78 36.61
CA ASN A 1147 94.74 -35.07 36.85
C ASN A 1147 95.08 -35.16 38.35
N GLU A 1148 94.14 -35.68 39.13
CA GLU A 1148 94.35 -36.74 40.12
C GLU A 1148 93.09 -37.61 40.20
#